data_AF-A0A520BR93-F1
#
_entry.id   AF-A0A520BR93-F1
#
_cell.length_a   1.000
_cell.length_b   1.000
_cell.length_c   1.000
_cell.angle_alpha   90.00
_cell.angle_beta   90.00
_cell.angle_gamma   90.00
#
_symmetry.space_group_name_H-M   'P 1'
#
loop_
_entity.id
_entity.type
_entity.pdbx_description
1 polymer ?
#
loop_
_entity_poly.entity_id
_entity_poly.type
_entity_poly.pdbx_seq_one_letter_code
_entity_poly.pdbx_strand_id
1 'polypeptide(L)'
;MAAFGRTGVLYSLRFFSAADRNMDPTSAEPTGAEDAPAGSTSLNEAPGQQPSAAKQLANPMAPSSGLSFPVVGLGASAGGLGALSRLLEALPATPGMAFVVVMHLSPKHESSVAEILQKSTRMDVVRLTKATAIERNTVYVLPPTHSVLMYDGHLALGEMGKDRGRHIVIDLFFRTLAQAHKERAVAVVLSGTGADGSVGIAEVKEQGGIVIAQTPEDAEFDGMPCSAIATGKVDIVLPVNEMAQRLLDLWTNAQKIELPDPGEAGLPVLPPTSPEAAEKSLREIMLILQARTGHDFRHYKRATVLRRIERRLQVNSLAHLPAYQRYLDTHPDETALLLGDMLIGVTNFFRDREAFEAIERTVIPDLFAEHLRDEQLRVWVPGCSSGEEAYSLLMLIHQEMAGTQDTRPVQVFASDIDEHAIATGREGKYPESVVTDIPPALLRRFMAKEGSGYRVSKLLRDGVLFAQHNILRDPPFSRLDIISCRNLLIYLDREVQKDILQMFHFALRPGGYLFLGSSETADATSRMFTVVDKKHRIYRANSTVRAVRALPRFPLGGIEHRPAEVAPAAKVVLGIGELHQQLLEDYAPPSLIVRPDGEILHSSRAEHFLRFAAGVPTQLLSAVALPELRPVLRTTLFQAT
;
A
#
# COMPACT_ATOMS: atom_id res chain seq x y z
N MET A 1 30.84 48.99 -7.72
CA MET A 1 31.99 49.38 -8.59
C MET A 1 32.06 48.41 -9.76
N ALA A 2 32.25 48.90 -10.99
CA ALA A 2 32.48 48.05 -12.16
C ALA A 2 33.99 47.86 -12.38
N ALA A 3 34.45 46.64 -12.57
CA ALA A 3 35.85 46.33 -12.85
C ALA A 3 35.99 45.61 -14.19
N PHE A 4 37.09 45.92 -14.89
CA PHE A 4 37.35 45.59 -16.29
C PHE A 4 38.20 44.32 -16.43
N GLY A 5 37.89 43.49 -17.43
CA GLY A 5 38.77 42.41 -17.91
C GLY A 5 38.69 42.32 -19.44
N ARG A 6 39.84 42.36 -20.11
CA ARG A 6 39.95 42.37 -21.59
C ARG A 6 40.41 40.98 -22.05
N THR A 7 39.60 40.28 -22.84
CA THR A 7 39.96 39.02 -23.52
C THR A 7 39.26 38.96 -24.87
N GLY A 8 39.98 39.27 -25.96
CA GLY A 8 39.41 39.28 -27.32
C GLY A 8 38.44 40.43 -27.61
N VAL A 9 37.83 40.46 -28.81
CA VAL A 9 37.02 41.57 -29.40
C VAL A 9 35.67 41.83 -28.67
N LEU A 10 35.58 41.49 -27.38
CA LEU A 10 34.36 41.57 -26.58
C LEU A 10 34.65 42.13 -25.18
N TYR A 11 33.72 42.92 -24.66
CA TYR A 11 33.85 43.61 -23.37
C TYR A 11 33.01 42.94 -22.28
N SER A 12 33.59 42.75 -21.09
CA SER A 12 32.92 42.14 -19.92
C SER A 12 32.75 43.19 -18.80
N LEU A 13 31.52 43.35 -18.32
CA LEU A 13 31.16 44.22 -17.18
C LEU A 13 30.81 43.36 -15.97
N ARG A 14 31.40 43.64 -14.79
CA ARG A 14 31.14 42.91 -13.53
C ARG A 14 30.64 43.85 -12.42
N PHE A 15 29.68 43.38 -11.61
CA PHE A 15 29.13 44.12 -10.46
C PHE A 15 29.49 43.43 -9.12
N PHE A 16 29.99 44.18 -8.12
CA PHE A 16 30.36 43.64 -6.80
C PHE A 16 29.51 44.21 -5.65
N SER A 17 29.21 43.36 -4.66
CA SER A 17 28.70 43.71 -3.31
C SER A 17 29.77 43.44 -2.25
N ALA A 18 29.79 44.22 -1.17
CA ALA A 18 30.85 44.23 -0.16
C ALA A 18 30.58 43.24 1.00
N ALA A 19 30.83 41.95 0.78
CA ALA A 19 31.05 40.95 1.82
C ALA A 19 31.72 39.70 1.19
N ASP A 20 32.59 39.05 1.96
CA ASP A 20 33.27 37.77 1.67
C ASP A 20 34.55 37.80 0.81
N ARG A 21 35.67 37.97 1.51
CA ARG A 21 37.01 37.46 1.15
C ARG A 21 37.56 36.70 2.36
N ASN A 22 37.77 35.38 2.23
CA ASN A 22 38.97 34.63 2.67
C ASN A 22 38.68 33.15 2.94
N MET A 23 39.44 32.28 2.26
CA MET A 23 40.28 31.18 2.80
C MET A 23 40.20 29.87 2.00
N ASP A 24 41.39 29.39 1.69
CA ASP A 24 41.87 28.04 1.35
C ASP A 24 43.00 27.74 2.40
N PRO A 25 43.59 26.54 2.63
CA PRO A 25 43.70 25.37 1.73
C PRO A 25 43.78 23.92 2.37
N THR A 26 43.74 22.88 1.49
CA THR A 26 44.52 21.60 1.39
C THR A 26 44.66 20.48 2.47
N SER A 27 44.35 19.24 2.01
CA SER A 27 45.09 17.94 1.99
C SER A 27 45.44 17.10 3.25
N ALA A 28 45.10 15.80 3.24
CA ALA A 28 46.04 14.63 3.19
C ALA A 28 45.35 13.27 3.51
N GLU A 29 45.92 12.18 2.99
CA GLU A 29 45.39 10.82 2.76
C GLU A 29 46.13 9.75 3.64
N PRO A 30 46.08 8.39 3.44
CA PRO A 30 45.70 7.40 4.46
C PRO A 30 46.73 6.25 4.73
N THR A 31 46.44 5.35 5.68
CA THR A 31 47.04 3.98 5.87
C THR A 31 46.13 3.19 6.82
N GLY A 32 45.91 1.87 6.82
CA GLY A 32 46.50 0.69 6.19
C GLY A 32 45.84 -0.56 6.83
N ALA A 33 45.87 -1.69 6.13
CA ALA A 33 45.22 -2.96 6.45
C ALA A 33 46.01 -3.81 7.49
N GLU A 34 45.35 -4.81 8.10
CA GLU A 34 45.87 -6.19 8.19
C GLU A 34 44.86 -7.21 8.79
N ASP A 35 44.90 -8.41 8.22
CA ASP A 35 44.11 -9.63 8.44
C ASP A 35 44.64 -10.52 9.58
N ALA A 36 43.76 -11.42 10.10
CA ALA A 36 43.96 -12.87 10.35
C ALA A 36 43.11 -13.38 11.55
N PRO A 37 42.92 -14.71 11.76
CA PRO A 37 42.31 -15.69 10.87
C PRO A 37 41.22 -16.56 11.57
N ALA A 38 40.59 -17.41 10.77
CA ALA A 38 39.53 -18.36 11.14
C ALA A 38 40.03 -19.58 11.95
N GLY A 39 39.20 -20.02 12.90
CA GLY A 39 39.35 -21.27 13.65
C GLY A 39 38.13 -22.17 13.48
N SER A 40 38.35 -23.33 12.86
CA SER A 40 37.40 -24.44 12.69
C SER A 40 37.27 -25.26 13.98
N THR A 41 36.04 -25.60 14.38
CA THR A 41 35.79 -26.75 15.26
C THR A 41 34.58 -27.55 14.77
N SER A 42 34.88 -28.81 14.45
CA SER A 42 33.98 -29.91 14.11
C SER A 42 33.54 -30.64 15.37
N LEU A 43 32.25 -30.94 15.54
CA LEU A 43 31.74 -31.91 16.51
C LEU A 43 30.57 -32.73 15.94
N ASN A 44 30.86 -34.02 15.76
CA ASN A 44 30.04 -35.23 15.95
C ASN A 44 28.53 -35.22 15.65
N GLU A 45 28.18 -35.99 14.61
CA GLU A 45 26.87 -36.58 14.38
C GLU A 45 26.70 -37.89 15.17
N ALA A 46 25.50 -38.09 15.75
CA ALA A 46 24.95 -39.38 16.16
C ALA A 46 23.44 -39.41 15.84
N PRO A 47 22.82 -40.58 15.62
CA PRO A 47 21.84 -40.76 14.55
C PRO A 47 20.36 -40.70 14.98
N GLY A 48 19.53 -40.17 14.08
CA GLY A 48 18.22 -40.74 13.71
C GLY A 48 17.09 -40.70 14.74
N GLN A 49 16.50 -39.53 14.99
CA GLN A 49 15.12 -39.42 15.47
C GLN A 49 14.23 -38.91 14.32
N GLN A 50 13.24 -39.72 13.94
CA GLN A 50 12.16 -39.32 13.03
C GLN A 50 11.42 -38.10 13.61
N PRO A 51 11.18 -37.02 12.83
CA PRO A 51 10.47 -35.87 13.35
C PRO A 51 8.98 -36.21 13.56
N SER A 52 8.54 -36.02 14.80
CA SER A 52 7.14 -35.95 15.22
C SER A 52 6.33 -35.00 14.33
N ALA A 53 5.11 -35.41 13.98
CA ALA A 53 4.12 -34.68 13.17
C ALA A 53 3.70 -33.30 13.74
N ALA A 54 4.20 -32.91 14.92
CA ALA A 54 3.95 -31.61 15.55
C ALA A 54 4.87 -30.46 15.07
N LYS A 55 5.85 -30.71 14.18
CA LYS A 55 6.81 -29.68 13.70
C LYS A 55 6.55 -29.15 12.28
N GLN A 56 5.41 -29.45 11.67
CA GLN A 56 5.02 -28.95 10.34
C GLN A 56 4.04 -27.75 10.35
N LEU A 57 3.75 -27.17 11.52
CA LEU A 57 2.78 -26.07 11.69
C LEU A 57 3.36 -24.64 11.51
N ALA A 58 4.41 -24.47 10.70
CA ALA A 58 5.01 -23.15 10.48
C ALA A 58 5.50 -22.97 9.03
N ASN A 59 4.57 -23.00 8.08
CA ASN A 59 4.85 -22.57 6.71
C ASN A 59 3.82 -21.48 6.30
N PRO A 60 4.21 -20.19 6.24
CA PRO A 60 3.27 -19.09 6.01
C PRO A 60 2.97 -18.85 4.52
N MET A 61 2.84 -19.91 3.73
CA MET A 61 2.28 -19.87 2.37
C MET A 61 1.57 -21.20 2.11
N ALA A 62 0.35 -21.35 2.62
CA ALA A 62 -0.52 -22.42 2.17
C ALA A 62 -0.90 -22.15 0.69
N PRO A 63 -0.81 -23.14 -0.22
CA PRO A 63 -1.28 -22.96 -1.59
C PRO A 63 -2.77 -22.63 -1.61
N SER A 64 -3.19 -21.75 -2.53
CA SER A 64 -4.61 -21.49 -2.78
C SER A 64 -5.29 -22.78 -3.23
N SER A 65 -6.47 -23.07 -2.69
CA SER A 65 -7.17 -24.33 -2.95
C SER A 65 -7.50 -24.51 -4.45
N GLY A 66 -7.38 -25.74 -4.95
CA GLY A 66 -7.79 -26.10 -6.31
C GLY A 66 -9.30 -26.25 -6.52
N LEU A 67 -10.15 -25.91 -5.53
CA LEU A 67 -11.59 -26.16 -5.59
C LEU A 67 -12.27 -25.34 -6.68
N SER A 68 -12.95 -25.97 -7.62
CA SER A 68 -13.66 -25.34 -8.75
C SER A 68 -15.04 -24.77 -8.39
N PHE A 69 -15.29 -24.45 -7.10
CA PHE A 69 -16.59 -23.97 -6.63
C PHE A 69 -16.50 -23.03 -5.43
N PRO A 70 -17.56 -22.24 -5.17
CA PRO A 70 -17.61 -21.33 -4.05
C PRO A 70 -17.71 -22.04 -2.71
N VAL A 71 -17.03 -21.48 -1.72
CA VAL A 71 -17.18 -21.85 -0.30
C VAL A 71 -17.82 -20.67 0.42
N VAL A 72 -19.00 -20.90 0.97
CA VAL A 72 -19.83 -19.92 1.65
C VAL A 72 -19.63 -20.05 3.16
N GLY A 73 -18.95 -19.09 3.76
CA GLY A 73 -18.81 -18.95 5.19
C GLY A 73 -20.00 -18.23 5.81
N LEU A 74 -20.71 -18.90 6.70
CA LEU A 74 -21.90 -18.36 7.40
C LEU A 74 -21.52 -18.03 8.85
N GLY A 75 -21.39 -16.75 9.16
CA GLY A 75 -21.09 -16.25 10.50
C GLY A 75 -22.36 -15.78 11.22
N ALA A 76 -22.64 -16.35 12.40
CA ALA A 76 -23.82 -15.98 13.18
C ALA A 76 -23.57 -16.07 14.69
N SER A 77 -24.44 -15.45 15.50
CA SER A 77 -24.36 -15.51 16.97
C SER A 77 -25.78 -15.64 17.56
N ALA A 78 -26.13 -14.83 18.56
CA ALA A 78 -27.48 -14.80 19.13
C ALA A 78 -28.56 -14.59 18.06
N GLY A 79 -29.61 -15.41 18.07
CA GLY A 79 -30.66 -15.42 17.03
C GLY A 79 -30.23 -15.94 15.66
N GLY A 80 -28.96 -16.33 15.49
CA GLY A 80 -28.39 -16.77 14.23
C GLY A 80 -28.96 -18.08 13.69
N LEU A 81 -29.38 -18.99 14.58
CA LEU A 81 -29.89 -20.31 14.18
C LEU A 81 -31.16 -20.23 13.32
N GLY A 82 -32.08 -19.32 13.64
CA GLY A 82 -33.30 -19.10 12.86
C GLY A 82 -32.99 -18.55 11.46
N ALA A 83 -32.04 -17.62 11.37
CA ALA A 83 -31.56 -17.11 10.08
C ALA A 83 -30.89 -18.21 9.24
N LEU A 84 -30.02 -19.02 9.85
CA LEU A 84 -29.37 -20.16 9.19
C LEU A 84 -30.39 -21.18 8.67
N SER A 85 -31.38 -21.57 9.48
CA SER A 85 -32.42 -22.51 9.05
C SER A 85 -33.22 -21.98 7.86
N ARG A 86 -33.68 -20.72 7.92
CA ARG A 86 -34.42 -20.09 6.80
C ARG A 86 -33.59 -20.03 5.52
N LEU A 87 -32.31 -19.69 5.62
CA LEU A 87 -31.39 -19.66 4.47
C LEU A 87 -31.22 -21.04 3.84
N LEU A 88 -30.93 -22.05 4.66
CA LEU A 88 -30.67 -23.41 4.19
C LEU A 88 -31.92 -24.11 3.65
N GLU A 89 -33.10 -23.74 4.14
CA GLU A 89 -34.40 -24.25 3.66
C GLU A 89 -34.73 -23.75 2.25
N ALA A 90 -34.36 -22.50 1.94
CA ALA A 90 -34.55 -21.91 0.63
C ALA A 90 -33.54 -22.41 -0.42
N LEU A 91 -32.47 -23.09 -0.02
CA LEU A 91 -31.46 -23.61 -0.94
C LEU A 91 -31.88 -24.98 -1.54
N PRO A 92 -31.59 -25.22 -2.84
CA PRO A 92 -31.82 -26.52 -3.45
C PRO A 92 -30.88 -27.59 -2.85
N ALA A 93 -31.16 -28.88 -3.11
CA ALA A 93 -30.30 -29.97 -2.65
C ALA A 93 -28.90 -29.95 -3.29
N THR A 94 -28.77 -29.37 -4.49
CA THR A 94 -27.51 -29.32 -5.25
C THR A 94 -27.19 -27.89 -5.71
N PRO A 95 -26.85 -26.96 -4.81
CA PRO A 95 -26.54 -25.57 -5.19
C PRO A 95 -25.19 -25.41 -5.89
N GLY A 96 -24.35 -26.46 -5.90
CA GLY A 96 -23.03 -26.44 -6.51
C GLY A 96 -21.95 -25.75 -5.67
N MET A 97 -22.28 -25.41 -4.42
CA MET A 97 -21.46 -24.67 -3.44
C MET A 97 -21.28 -25.50 -2.16
N ALA A 98 -20.30 -25.15 -1.33
CA ALA A 98 -20.17 -25.68 0.03
C ALA A 98 -20.48 -24.59 1.06
N PHE A 99 -21.01 -24.99 2.23
CA PHE A 99 -21.38 -24.06 3.30
C PHE A 99 -20.64 -24.42 4.58
N VAL A 100 -20.09 -23.44 5.27
CA VAL A 100 -19.39 -23.63 6.54
C VAL A 100 -19.99 -22.69 7.57
N VAL A 101 -20.65 -23.27 8.58
CA VAL A 101 -21.38 -22.56 9.63
C VAL A 101 -20.48 -22.36 10.84
N VAL A 102 -20.20 -21.10 11.14
CA VAL A 102 -19.49 -20.66 12.34
C VAL A 102 -20.46 -19.89 13.22
N MET A 103 -20.78 -20.46 14.39
CA MET A 103 -21.71 -19.85 15.32
C MET A 103 -21.18 -19.85 16.75
N HIS A 104 -21.33 -18.71 17.44
CA HIS A 104 -21.05 -18.59 18.87
C HIS A 104 -22.22 -19.16 19.67
N LEU A 105 -22.04 -20.35 20.25
CA LEU A 105 -23.05 -20.98 21.10
C LEU A 105 -22.62 -21.05 22.56
N SER A 106 -23.60 -20.99 23.46
CA SER A 106 -23.42 -21.47 24.83
C SER A 106 -23.19 -23.00 24.81
N PRO A 107 -22.21 -23.55 25.55
CA PRO A 107 -21.89 -24.99 25.56
C PRO A 107 -23.06 -25.94 25.86
N LYS A 108 -24.15 -25.43 26.44
CA LYS A 108 -25.35 -26.22 26.79
C LYS A 108 -26.24 -26.61 25.60
N HIS A 109 -26.05 -26.03 24.41
CA HIS A 109 -26.88 -26.27 23.21
C HIS A 109 -26.10 -26.90 22.04
N GLU A 110 -24.91 -27.45 22.30
CA GLU A 110 -23.94 -27.90 21.30
C GLU A 110 -24.43 -29.05 20.40
N SER A 111 -25.12 -30.03 20.97
CA SER A 111 -25.48 -31.27 20.25
C SER A 111 -26.64 -31.11 19.27
N SER A 112 -27.42 -30.03 19.36
CA SER A 112 -28.67 -29.89 18.59
C SER A 112 -28.52 -29.09 17.30
N VAL A 113 -27.43 -28.35 17.09
CA VAL A 113 -27.36 -27.43 15.92
C VAL A 113 -27.24 -28.18 14.61
N ALA A 114 -26.33 -29.16 14.50
CA ALA A 114 -26.24 -29.96 13.29
C ALA A 114 -27.56 -30.71 12.99
N GLU A 115 -28.23 -31.23 14.02
CA GLU A 115 -29.52 -31.92 13.89
C GLU A 115 -30.66 -30.97 13.46
N ILE A 116 -30.69 -29.74 13.98
CA ILE A 116 -31.67 -28.71 13.61
C ILE A 116 -31.44 -28.26 12.17
N LEU A 117 -30.19 -27.99 11.79
CA LEU A 117 -29.86 -27.59 10.43
C LEU A 117 -30.13 -28.73 9.43
N GLN A 118 -29.87 -29.99 9.80
CA GLN A 118 -30.18 -31.15 8.95
C GLN A 118 -31.68 -31.26 8.64
N LYS A 119 -32.56 -30.88 9.56
CA LYS A 119 -34.01 -30.81 9.31
C LYS A 119 -34.41 -29.67 8.39
N SER A 120 -33.57 -28.65 8.28
CA SER A 120 -33.81 -27.44 7.51
C SER A 120 -33.23 -27.51 6.10
N THR A 121 -32.54 -28.59 5.71
CA THR A 121 -31.91 -28.69 4.39
C THR A 121 -31.92 -30.11 3.85
N ARG A 122 -31.82 -30.21 2.52
CA ARG A 122 -31.66 -31.49 1.79
C ARG A 122 -30.19 -31.85 1.55
N MET A 123 -29.27 -30.95 1.87
CA MET A 123 -27.83 -31.19 1.82
C MET A 123 -27.39 -32.03 3.03
N ASP A 124 -26.23 -32.67 2.91
CA ASP A 124 -25.62 -33.37 4.04
C ASP A 124 -25.05 -32.37 5.04
N VAL A 125 -25.41 -32.51 6.31
CA VAL A 125 -24.86 -31.68 7.41
C VAL A 125 -23.80 -32.47 8.17
N VAL A 126 -22.54 -32.04 8.04
CA VAL A 126 -21.37 -32.71 8.61
C VAL A 126 -20.83 -31.91 9.79
N ARG A 127 -20.77 -32.55 10.96
CA ARG A 127 -20.05 -31.99 12.11
C ARG A 127 -18.55 -32.23 11.96
N LEU A 128 -17.76 -31.17 12.02
CA LEU A 128 -16.31 -31.28 11.98
C LEU A 128 -15.77 -31.88 13.28
N THR A 129 -15.08 -33.02 13.17
CA THR A 129 -14.38 -33.70 14.28
C THR A 129 -12.91 -33.95 13.98
N LYS A 130 -12.53 -33.89 12.70
CA LYS A 130 -11.17 -34.09 12.19
C LYS A 130 -10.97 -33.26 10.92
N ALA A 131 -9.73 -33.22 10.42
CA ALA A 131 -9.45 -32.65 9.11
C ALA A 131 -10.33 -33.32 8.03
N THR A 132 -11.11 -32.52 7.30
CA THR A 132 -12.14 -33.00 6.37
C THR A 132 -12.04 -32.25 5.05
N ALA A 133 -12.06 -32.96 3.93
CA ALA A 133 -12.09 -32.35 2.60
C ALA A 133 -13.42 -31.63 2.36
N ILE A 134 -13.39 -30.46 1.72
CA ILE A 134 -14.57 -29.68 1.39
C ILE A 134 -15.21 -30.27 0.13
N GLU A 135 -16.48 -30.65 0.23
CA GLU A 135 -17.28 -31.23 -0.83
C GLU A 135 -18.44 -30.30 -1.22
N ARG A 136 -18.87 -30.37 -2.48
CA ARG A 136 -20.01 -29.62 -2.99
C ARG A 136 -21.29 -30.12 -2.32
N ASN A 137 -22.25 -29.21 -2.16
CA ASN A 137 -23.60 -29.51 -1.65
C ASN A 137 -23.60 -30.04 -0.21
N THR A 138 -22.62 -29.60 0.59
CA THR A 138 -22.43 -30.04 1.97
C THR A 138 -22.39 -28.84 2.90
N VAL A 139 -23.02 -28.98 4.06
CA VAL A 139 -23.01 -27.98 5.14
C VAL A 139 -22.13 -28.49 6.28
N TYR A 140 -21.07 -27.76 6.60
CA TYR A 140 -20.15 -28.09 7.69
C TYR A 140 -20.47 -27.25 8.92
N VAL A 141 -20.55 -27.87 10.10
CA VAL A 141 -20.80 -27.17 11.37
C VAL A 141 -19.59 -27.30 12.29
N LEU A 142 -19.10 -26.15 12.76
CA LEU A 142 -17.96 -26.07 13.67
C LEU A 142 -18.36 -26.37 15.12
N PRO A 143 -17.52 -27.09 15.89
CA PRO A 143 -17.66 -27.19 17.33
C PRO A 143 -17.25 -25.86 18.04
N PRO A 144 -17.94 -25.46 19.12
CA PRO A 144 -17.82 -24.12 19.74
C PRO A 144 -16.48 -23.83 20.47
N THR A 145 -15.61 -24.83 20.61
CA THR A 145 -14.31 -24.70 21.30
C THR A 145 -13.10 -24.67 20.38
N HIS A 146 -13.31 -24.77 19.07
CA HIS A 146 -12.24 -24.88 18.10
C HIS A 146 -12.26 -23.69 17.14
N SER A 147 -11.07 -23.25 16.75
CA SER A 147 -10.91 -22.44 15.55
C SER A 147 -10.90 -23.37 14.34
N VAL A 148 -11.29 -22.87 13.16
CA VAL A 148 -11.05 -23.59 11.91
C VAL A 148 -9.99 -22.87 11.11
N LEU A 149 -9.03 -23.65 10.65
CA LEU A 149 -8.09 -23.26 9.63
C LEU A 149 -8.50 -23.97 8.33
N MET A 150 -8.67 -23.19 7.28
CA MET A 150 -8.81 -23.72 5.92
C MET A 150 -7.44 -23.77 5.25
N TYR A 151 -7.08 -24.93 4.71
CA TYR A 151 -5.91 -25.09 3.87
C TYR A 151 -6.20 -26.09 2.76
N ASP A 152 -5.82 -25.74 1.53
CA ASP A 152 -5.83 -26.64 0.36
C ASP A 152 -7.15 -27.44 0.18
N GLY A 153 -8.29 -26.74 0.30
CA GLY A 153 -9.61 -27.36 0.16
C GLY A 153 -10.03 -28.28 1.31
N HIS A 154 -9.35 -28.21 2.46
CA HIS A 154 -9.67 -28.95 3.67
C HIS A 154 -10.01 -28.01 4.83
N LEU A 155 -10.89 -28.49 5.71
CA LEU A 155 -11.26 -27.88 6.98
C LEU A 155 -10.52 -28.60 8.10
N ALA A 156 -9.70 -27.89 8.87
CA ALA A 156 -9.01 -28.45 10.02
C ALA A 156 -9.32 -27.68 11.29
N LEU A 157 -9.46 -28.41 12.38
CA LEU A 157 -9.70 -27.83 13.70
C LEU A 157 -8.36 -27.43 14.33
N GLY A 158 -8.26 -26.16 14.74
CA GLY A 158 -7.18 -25.63 15.55
C GLY A 158 -7.62 -25.43 17.00
N GLU A 159 -6.73 -25.70 17.95
CA GLU A 159 -6.98 -25.44 19.37
C GLU A 159 -7.04 -23.93 19.67
N MET A 160 -8.09 -23.49 20.35
CA MET A 160 -8.19 -22.12 20.87
C MET A 160 -7.31 -21.98 22.11
N GLY A 161 -6.32 -21.08 22.09
CA GLY A 161 -5.55 -20.72 23.28
C GLY A 161 -6.47 -20.16 24.38
N LYS A 162 -6.29 -20.59 25.63
CA LYS A 162 -7.16 -20.27 26.78
C LYS A 162 -7.38 -18.76 27.04
N ASP A 163 -6.52 -17.90 26.49
CA ASP A 163 -6.55 -16.44 26.66
C ASP A 163 -7.05 -15.64 25.44
N ARG A 164 -7.30 -16.28 24.28
CA ARG A 164 -7.86 -15.58 23.11
C ARG A 164 -9.38 -15.58 23.24
N GLY A 165 -9.96 -14.39 23.42
CA GLY A 165 -11.37 -14.19 23.75
C GLY A 165 -12.32 -15.00 22.87
N ARG A 166 -13.38 -15.53 23.51
CA ARG A 166 -14.48 -16.31 22.91
C ARG A 166 -15.35 -15.53 21.92
N HIS A 167 -14.89 -14.45 21.31
CA HIS A 167 -15.69 -13.46 20.56
C HIS A 167 -15.12 -13.06 19.18
N ILE A 168 -14.19 -13.84 18.60
CA ILE A 168 -13.51 -13.52 17.33
C ILE A 168 -13.35 -14.73 16.38
N VAL A 169 -14.19 -15.75 16.53
CA VAL A 169 -14.03 -16.99 15.75
C VAL A 169 -14.43 -16.76 14.30
N ILE A 170 -15.43 -15.92 14.06
CA ILE A 170 -15.93 -15.60 12.72
C ILE A 170 -14.89 -14.78 11.95
N ASP A 171 -14.26 -13.79 12.60
CA ASP A 171 -13.17 -13.01 12.01
C ASP A 171 -11.99 -13.89 11.56
N LEU A 172 -11.50 -14.77 12.43
CA LEU A 172 -10.42 -15.69 12.10
C LEU A 172 -10.80 -16.63 10.95
N PHE A 173 -12.02 -17.16 11.02
CA PHE A 173 -12.54 -18.04 9.99
C PHE A 173 -12.60 -17.34 8.63
N PHE A 174 -13.18 -16.15 8.53
CA PHE A 174 -13.25 -15.39 7.28
C PHE A 174 -11.87 -15.04 6.72
N ARG A 175 -10.87 -14.74 7.56
CA ARG A 175 -9.49 -14.56 7.10
C ARG A 175 -8.96 -15.83 6.42
N THR A 176 -9.17 -17.00 7.02
CA THR A 176 -8.72 -18.27 6.41
C THR A 176 -9.50 -18.65 5.16
N LEU A 177 -10.81 -18.39 5.14
CA LEU A 177 -11.68 -18.58 3.97
C LEU A 177 -11.17 -17.74 2.78
N ALA A 178 -10.88 -16.47 3.03
CA ALA A 178 -10.36 -15.55 2.04
C ALA A 178 -9.01 -16.02 1.47
N GLN A 179 -8.07 -16.38 2.33
CA GLN A 179 -6.73 -16.84 1.92
C GLN A 179 -6.79 -18.13 1.11
N ALA A 180 -7.64 -19.08 1.51
CA ALA A 180 -7.74 -20.39 0.87
C ALA A 180 -8.50 -20.36 -0.47
N HIS A 181 -9.58 -19.59 -0.56
CA HIS A 181 -10.54 -19.65 -1.67
C HIS A 181 -10.61 -18.39 -2.54
N LYS A 182 -9.99 -17.28 -2.13
CA LYS A 182 -9.88 -16.03 -2.91
C LYS A 182 -11.20 -15.57 -3.52
N GLU A 183 -11.29 -15.42 -4.84
CA GLU A 183 -12.50 -15.02 -5.57
C GLU A 183 -13.68 -15.99 -5.41
N ARG A 184 -13.44 -17.21 -4.92
CA ARG A 184 -14.47 -18.21 -4.61
C ARG A 184 -14.93 -18.18 -3.15
N ALA A 185 -14.36 -17.31 -2.32
CA ALA A 185 -14.83 -17.08 -0.96
C ALA A 185 -16.12 -16.24 -0.97
N VAL A 186 -17.13 -16.66 -0.22
CA VAL A 186 -18.30 -15.83 0.08
C VAL A 186 -18.49 -15.77 1.58
N ALA A 187 -18.48 -14.60 2.17
CA ALA A 187 -18.76 -14.39 3.60
C ALA A 187 -20.18 -13.85 3.78
N VAL A 188 -20.95 -14.49 4.65
CA VAL A 188 -22.31 -14.06 5.01
C VAL A 188 -22.35 -13.78 6.50
N VAL A 189 -22.68 -12.55 6.87
CA VAL A 189 -22.89 -12.13 8.26
C VAL A 189 -24.39 -12.10 8.54
N LEU A 190 -24.83 -12.96 9.47
CA LEU A 190 -26.21 -13.11 9.90
C LEU A 190 -26.43 -12.52 11.30
N SER A 191 -27.68 -12.60 11.77
CA SER A 191 -28.12 -12.19 13.10
C SER A 191 -27.16 -12.59 14.21
N GLY A 192 -26.88 -11.64 15.09
CA GLY A 192 -25.92 -11.81 16.17
C GLY A 192 -25.67 -10.56 16.99
N THR A 193 -25.12 -10.75 18.18
CA THR A 193 -24.67 -9.64 19.04
C THR A 193 -23.16 -9.41 18.88
N GLY A 194 -22.73 -8.17 19.04
CA GLY A 194 -21.32 -7.79 18.93
C GLY A 194 -20.89 -7.44 17.50
N ALA A 195 -19.58 -7.55 17.22
CA ALA A 195 -18.98 -7.13 15.96
C ALA A 195 -18.14 -8.22 15.27
N ASP A 196 -18.22 -9.48 15.74
CA ASP A 196 -17.44 -10.59 15.18
C ASP A 196 -17.80 -10.83 13.70
N GLY A 197 -16.79 -11.02 12.86
CA GLY A 197 -16.91 -11.10 11.41
C GLY A 197 -16.64 -9.77 10.69
N SER A 198 -16.74 -8.62 11.36
CA SER A 198 -16.58 -7.30 10.73
C SER A 198 -15.16 -7.05 10.23
N VAL A 199 -14.14 -7.63 10.86
CA VAL A 199 -12.75 -7.47 10.40
C VAL A 199 -12.40 -8.52 9.35
N GLY A 200 -12.88 -9.75 9.52
CA GLY A 200 -12.61 -10.85 8.62
C GLY A 200 -13.19 -10.65 7.21
N ILE A 201 -14.35 -9.97 7.09
CA ILE A 201 -14.93 -9.64 5.78
C ILE A 201 -14.04 -8.73 4.93
N ALA A 202 -13.19 -7.92 5.57
CA ALA A 202 -12.25 -7.06 4.84
C ALA A 202 -11.26 -7.92 4.04
N GLU A 203 -10.69 -8.97 4.65
CA GLU A 203 -9.77 -9.91 3.97
C GLU A 203 -10.48 -10.65 2.83
N VAL A 204 -11.74 -11.07 3.03
CA VAL A 204 -12.55 -11.72 1.96
C VAL A 204 -12.64 -10.81 0.74
N LYS A 205 -12.93 -9.52 0.96
CA LYS A 205 -12.97 -8.50 -0.08
C LYS A 205 -11.60 -8.25 -0.72
N GLU A 206 -10.52 -8.18 0.07
CA GLU A 206 -9.14 -8.06 -0.44
C GLU A 206 -8.77 -9.23 -1.35
N GLN A 207 -9.21 -10.45 -1.04
CA GLN A 207 -8.94 -11.61 -1.89
C GLN A 207 -9.89 -11.74 -3.09
N GLY A 208 -10.88 -10.86 -3.21
CA GLY A 208 -11.83 -10.80 -4.33
C GLY A 208 -13.16 -11.51 -4.08
N GLY A 209 -13.33 -12.15 -2.92
CA GLY A 209 -14.52 -12.90 -2.53
C GLY A 209 -15.66 -12.01 -2.01
N ILE A 210 -16.91 -12.43 -2.17
CA ILE A 210 -18.11 -11.59 -1.96
C ILE A 210 -18.50 -11.54 -0.47
N VAL A 211 -19.00 -10.39 -0.02
CA VAL A 211 -19.51 -10.18 1.34
C VAL A 211 -20.99 -9.82 1.30
N ILE A 212 -21.81 -10.60 2.02
CA ILE A 212 -23.24 -10.40 2.19
C ILE A 212 -23.54 -10.18 3.67
N ALA A 213 -24.41 -9.22 3.99
CA ALA A 213 -24.94 -9.06 5.35
C ALA A 213 -26.47 -9.13 5.35
N GLN A 214 -27.03 -9.66 6.43
CA GLN A 214 -28.46 -9.59 6.69
C GLN A 214 -28.90 -8.14 6.88
N THR A 215 -30.08 -7.76 6.37
CA THR A 215 -30.71 -6.48 6.72
C THR A 215 -30.95 -6.41 8.22
N PRO A 216 -30.54 -5.33 8.92
CA PRO A 216 -30.79 -5.16 10.36
C PRO A 216 -32.24 -5.41 10.79
N GLU A 217 -33.20 -5.05 9.93
CA GLU A 217 -34.64 -5.17 10.20
C GLU A 217 -35.16 -6.63 10.16
N ASP A 218 -34.49 -7.53 9.43
CA ASP A 218 -34.82 -8.97 9.37
C ASP A 218 -34.04 -9.78 10.42
N ALA A 219 -33.03 -9.16 11.06
CA ALA A 219 -32.20 -9.80 12.07
C ALA A 219 -32.91 -9.81 13.44
N GLU A 220 -32.85 -10.95 14.14
CA GLU A 220 -33.33 -11.03 15.53
C GLU A 220 -32.44 -10.18 16.45
N PHE A 221 -31.13 -10.17 16.17
CA PHE A 221 -30.14 -9.29 16.75
C PHE A 221 -29.32 -8.62 15.64
N ASP A 222 -29.39 -7.30 15.59
CA ASP A 222 -28.82 -6.48 14.51
C ASP A 222 -27.35 -6.09 14.72
N GLY A 223 -26.78 -6.32 15.91
CA GLY A 223 -25.44 -5.87 16.27
C GLY A 223 -24.34 -6.29 15.29
N MET A 224 -24.29 -7.58 14.93
CA MET A 224 -23.33 -8.11 13.96
C MET A 224 -23.56 -7.57 12.54
N PRO A 225 -24.78 -7.65 11.97
CA PRO A 225 -25.08 -7.03 10.68
C PRO A 225 -24.74 -5.53 10.60
N CYS A 226 -25.14 -4.74 11.60
CA CYS A 226 -24.85 -3.30 11.66
C CYS A 226 -23.34 -3.02 11.72
N SER A 227 -22.60 -3.80 12.51
CA SER A 227 -21.14 -3.68 12.60
C SER A 227 -20.47 -4.02 11.26
N ALA A 228 -20.91 -5.08 10.59
CA ALA A 228 -20.41 -5.45 9.27
C ALA A 228 -20.71 -4.37 8.22
N ILE A 229 -21.94 -3.84 8.17
CA ILE A 229 -22.34 -2.78 7.25
C ILE A 229 -21.54 -1.49 7.50
N ALA A 230 -21.33 -1.12 8.76
CA ALA A 230 -20.57 0.07 9.14
C ALA A 230 -19.11 0.06 8.67
N THR A 231 -18.56 -1.12 8.33
CA THR A 231 -17.20 -1.20 7.73
C THR A 231 -17.13 -0.67 6.30
N GLY A 232 -18.26 -0.51 5.62
CA GLY A 232 -18.32 -0.19 4.20
C GLY A 232 -17.77 -1.32 3.30
N LYS A 233 -17.50 -2.51 3.84
CA LYS A 233 -16.94 -3.66 3.10
C LYS A 233 -17.99 -4.69 2.67
N VAL A 234 -19.24 -4.53 3.08
CA VAL A 234 -20.36 -5.38 2.63
C VAL A 234 -20.77 -4.99 1.21
N ASP A 235 -20.89 -5.98 0.32
CA ASP A 235 -21.28 -5.72 -1.08
C ASP A 235 -22.80 -5.73 -1.27
N ILE A 236 -23.50 -6.58 -0.52
CA ILE A 236 -24.95 -6.77 -0.67
C ILE A 236 -25.57 -6.91 0.71
N VAL A 237 -26.59 -6.08 0.97
CA VAL A 237 -27.41 -6.12 2.19
C VAL A 237 -28.82 -6.53 1.79
N LEU A 238 -29.31 -7.65 2.31
CA LEU A 238 -30.64 -8.17 1.96
C LEU A 238 -31.24 -9.04 3.08
N PRO A 239 -32.57 -9.25 3.11
CA PRO A 239 -33.20 -10.16 4.06
C PRO A 239 -32.86 -11.64 3.75
N VAL A 240 -32.92 -12.50 4.76
CA VAL A 240 -32.45 -13.90 4.66
C VAL A 240 -33.19 -14.71 3.59
N ASN A 241 -34.47 -14.44 3.39
CA ASN A 241 -35.30 -15.13 2.39
C ASN A 241 -34.84 -14.87 0.94
N GLU A 242 -34.15 -13.77 0.67
CA GLU A 242 -33.62 -13.44 -0.66
C GLU A 242 -32.18 -13.95 -0.86
N MET A 243 -31.47 -14.29 0.23
CA MET A 243 -30.05 -14.67 0.20
C MET A 243 -29.77 -15.95 -0.58
N ALA A 244 -30.63 -16.96 -0.44
CA ALA A 244 -30.47 -18.22 -1.16
C ALA A 244 -30.46 -18.00 -2.68
N GLN A 245 -31.46 -17.28 -3.19
CA GLN A 245 -31.54 -16.95 -4.62
C GLN A 245 -30.34 -16.11 -5.05
N ARG A 246 -29.95 -15.12 -4.25
CA ARG A 246 -28.82 -14.26 -4.57
C ARG A 246 -27.51 -15.04 -4.68
N LEU A 247 -27.25 -16.00 -3.80
CA LEU A 247 -26.07 -16.88 -3.88
C LEU A 247 -26.05 -17.72 -5.16
N LEU A 248 -27.21 -18.25 -5.57
CA LEU A 248 -27.34 -19.00 -6.83
C LEU A 248 -27.10 -18.12 -8.06
N ASP A 249 -27.62 -16.91 -8.06
CA ASP A 249 -27.44 -15.95 -9.15
C ASP A 249 -25.97 -15.54 -9.29
N LEU A 250 -25.31 -15.25 -8.17
CA LEU A 250 -23.89 -14.92 -8.12
C LEU A 250 -23.05 -16.07 -8.67
N TRP A 251 -23.32 -17.31 -8.26
CA TRP A 251 -22.59 -18.47 -8.75
C TRP A 251 -22.83 -18.71 -10.24
N THR A 252 -24.09 -18.62 -10.68
CA THR A 252 -24.46 -18.77 -12.10
C THR A 252 -23.80 -17.69 -12.96
N ASN A 253 -23.71 -16.46 -12.46
CA ASN A 253 -23.03 -15.38 -13.16
C ASN A 253 -21.52 -15.60 -13.19
N ALA A 254 -20.89 -15.99 -12.08
CA ALA A 254 -19.46 -16.27 -12.02
C ALA A 254 -19.00 -17.33 -13.04
N GLN A 255 -19.86 -18.31 -13.35
CA GLN A 255 -19.60 -19.30 -14.40
C GLN A 255 -19.66 -18.76 -15.83
N LYS A 256 -20.28 -17.58 -16.02
CA LYS A 256 -20.47 -16.92 -17.33
C LYS A 256 -19.54 -15.75 -17.55
N ILE A 257 -18.79 -15.32 -16.54
CA ILE A 257 -17.92 -14.15 -16.66
C ILE A 257 -16.80 -14.46 -17.64
N GLU A 258 -16.70 -13.63 -18.67
CA GLU A 258 -15.64 -13.68 -19.68
C GLU A 258 -14.70 -12.49 -19.48
N LEU A 259 -13.45 -12.77 -19.11
CA LEU A 259 -12.39 -11.78 -18.96
C LEU A 259 -11.25 -12.07 -19.95
N PRO A 260 -10.56 -11.03 -20.45
CA PRO A 260 -9.37 -11.22 -21.25
C PRO A 260 -8.26 -11.89 -20.42
N ASP A 261 -7.44 -12.72 -21.07
CA ASP A 261 -6.33 -13.44 -20.42
C ASP A 261 -5.42 -12.46 -19.65
N PRO A 262 -5.06 -12.75 -18.38
CA PRO A 262 -4.09 -11.97 -17.62
C PRO A 262 -2.65 -12.01 -18.19
N GLY A 263 -2.31 -12.98 -19.05
CA GLY A 263 -0.98 -13.17 -19.64
C GLY A 263 -0.73 -12.44 -20.97
N GLU A 264 0.52 -12.07 -21.23
CA GLU A 264 0.96 -11.41 -22.48
C GLU A 264 0.54 -12.18 -23.74
N ALA A 265 -0.13 -11.47 -24.66
CA ALA A 265 -0.27 -11.72 -26.10
C ALA A 265 0.01 -13.16 -26.59
N GLY A 266 -0.85 -14.11 -26.20
CA GLY A 266 -0.97 -15.43 -26.83
C GLY A 266 -2.23 -15.50 -27.69
N LEU A 267 -2.13 -16.14 -28.86
CA LEU A 267 -3.13 -16.22 -29.94
C LEU A 267 -4.57 -16.56 -29.46
N PRO A 268 -5.61 -16.00 -30.12
CA PRO A 268 -6.98 -16.02 -29.60
C PRO A 268 -7.68 -17.37 -29.84
N VAL A 269 -8.27 -17.90 -28.77
CA VAL A 269 -9.45 -18.78 -28.85
C VAL A 269 -10.66 -17.90 -28.57
N LEU A 270 -11.58 -17.81 -29.53
CA LEU A 270 -12.75 -16.92 -29.52
C LEU A 270 -13.87 -17.40 -28.57
N PRO A 271 -14.37 -16.51 -27.70
CA PRO A 271 -15.75 -16.46 -27.22
C PRO A 271 -16.49 -15.20 -27.77
N PRO A 272 -17.79 -14.98 -27.51
CA PRO A 272 -18.67 -14.08 -28.27
C PRO A 272 -18.35 -12.57 -28.20
N THR A 273 -17.42 -12.13 -27.37
CA THR A 273 -16.77 -10.81 -27.49
C THR A 273 -15.35 -10.97 -28.00
N SER A 274 -15.02 -10.38 -29.15
CA SER A 274 -13.64 -10.36 -29.65
C SER A 274 -12.69 -9.82 -28.57
N PRO A 275 -11.53 -10.45 -28.31
CA PRO A 275 -10.55 -9.97 -27.31
C PRO A 275 -10.21 -8.48 -27.43
N GLU A 276 -10.21 -7.95 -28.65
CA GLU A 276 -10.01 -6.52 -28.94
C GLU A 276 -11.10 -5.61 -28.35
N ALA A 277 -12.36 -6.06 -28.35
CA ALA A 277 -13.48 -5.31 -27.79
C ALA A 277 -13.43 -5.28 -26.25
N ALA A 278 -13.05 -6.41 -25.63
CA ALA A 278 -12.80 -6.46 -24.19
C ALA A 278 -11.66 -5.53 -23.79
N GLU A 279 -10.57 -5.50 -24.56
CA GLU A 279 -9.42 -4.61 -24.32
C GLU A 279 -9.80 -3.14 -24.46
N LYS A 280 -10.56 -2.81 -25.50
CA LYS A 280 -11.09 -1.46 -25.68
C LYS A 280 -11.97 -1.04 -24.50
N SER A 281 -12.87 -1.91 -24.07
CA SER A 281 -13.76 -1.65 -22.93
C SER A 281 -12.97 -1.46 -21.64
N LEU A 282 -11.92 -2.26 -21.39
CA LEU A 282 -11.03 -2.09 -20.25
C LEU A 282 -10.40 -0.70 -20.23
N ARG A 283 -9.81 -0.26 -21.36
CA ARG A 283 -9.21 1.08 -21.47
C ARG A 283 -10.24 2.18 -21.21
N GLU A 284 -11.44 2.04 -21.76
CA GLU A 284 -12.53 3.00 -21.57
C GLU A 284 -13.00 3.05 -20.10
N ILE A 285 -13.13 1.90 -19.43
CA ILE A 285 -13.42 1.82 -17.99
C ILE A 285 -12.34 2.56 -17.18
N MET A 286 -11.05 2.37 -17.49
CA MET A 286 -9.97 3.05 -16.79
C MET A 286 -10.01 4.57 -17.00
N LEU A 287 -10.34 5.03 -18.21
CA LEU A 287 -10.50 6.46 -18.51
C LEU A 287 -11.69 7.07 -17.77
N ILE A 288 -12.83 6.36 -17.71
CA ILE A 288 -14.01 6.80 -16.96
C ILE A 288 -13.66 6.92 -15.47
N LEU A 289 -12.98 5.91 -14.92
CA LEU A 289 -12.55 5.91 -13.52
C LEU A 289 -11.61 7.09 -13.23
N GLN A 290 -10.60 7.32 -14.08
CA GLN A 290 -9.68 8.44 -13.93
C GLN A 290 -10.39 9.80 -14.04
N ALA A 291 -11.28 9.97 -15.02
CA ALA A 291 -11.99 11.23 -15.24
C ALA A 291 -12.93 11.59 -14.09
N ARG A 292 -13.58 10.60 -13.47
CA ARG A 292 -14.55 10.81 -12.39
C ARG A 292 -13.95 10.84 -11.00
N THR A 293 -12.79 10.21 -10.79
CA THR A 293 -12.18 10.07 -9.45
C THR A 293 -10.82 10.75 -9.31
N GLY A 294 -10.15 11.08 -10.42
CA GLY A 294 -8.79 11.63 -10.42
C GLY A 294 -7.69 10.60 -10.18
N HIS A 295 -8.02 9.33 -9.93
CA HIS A 295 -7.05 8.26 -9.69
C HIS A 295 -6.61 7.59 -11.00
N ASP A 296 -5.30 7.46 -11.17
CA ASP A 296 -4.69 6.84 -12.34
C ASP A 296 -4.17 5.44 -11.99
N PHE A 297 -4.70 4.44 -12.67
CA PHE A 297 -4.40 3.03 -12.46
C PHE A 297 -3.61 2.41 -13.63
N ARG A 298 -3.09 3.21 -14.57
CA ARG A 298 -2.29 2.71 -15.71
C ARG A 298 -1.02 1.96 -15.31
N HIS A 299 -0.51 2.25 -14.12
CA HIS A 299 0.69 1.67 -13.53
C HIS A 299 0.39 0.51 -12.56
N TYR A 300 -0.88 0.10 -12.48
CA TYR A 300 -1.29 -1.06 -11.71
C TYR A 300 -1.24 -2.31 -12.57
N LYS A 301 -0.82 -3.41 -11.95
CA LYS A 301 -0.78 -4.72 -12.60
C LYS A 301 -2.15 -5.07 -13.16
N ARG A 302 -2.17 -5.41 -14.44
CA ARG A 302 -3.38 -5.79 -15.19
C ARG A 302 -4.22 -6.84 -14.47
N ALA A 303 -3.59 -7.90 -13.96
CA ALA A 303 -4.28 -8.97 -13.24
C ALA A 303 -5.03 -8.47 -11.99
N THR A 304 -4.43 -7.51 -11.26
CA THR A 304 -5.08 -6.90 -10.09
C THR A 304 -6.31 -6.11 -10.51
N VAL A 305 -6.19 -5.26 -11.53
CA VAL A 305 -7.29 -4.44 -12.05
C VAL A 305 -8.44 -5.32 -12.55
N LEU A 306 -8.13 -6.34 -13.37
CA LEU A 306 -9.13 -7.26 -13.91
C LEU A 306 -9.87 -8.01 -12.78
N ARG A 307 -9.16 -8.48 -11.75
CA ARG A 307 -9.79 -9.13 -10.59
C ARG A 307 -10.77 -8.21 -9.86
N ARG A 308 -10.48 -6.90 -9.78
CA ARG A 308 -11.41 -5.93 -9.17
C ARG A 308 -12.62 -5.65 -10.03
N ILE A 309 -12.44 -5.56 -11.34
CA ILE A 309 -13.56 -5.41 -12.26
C ILE A 309 -14.41 -6.69 -12.29
N GLU A 310 -13.80 -7.87 -12.27
CA GLU A 310 -14.48 -9.17 -12.17
C GLU A 310 -15.45 -9.21 -10.99
N ARG A 311 -14.97 -8.78 -9.83
CA ARG A 311 -15.79 -8.68 -8.63
C ARG A 311 -16.99 -7.76 -8.85
N ARG A 312 -16.79 -6.57 -9.44
CA ARG A 312 -17.90 -5.66 -9.76
C ARG A 312 -18.86 -6.24 -10.79
N LEU A 313 -18.37 -7.03 -11.75
CA LEU A 313 -19.20 -7.81 -12.67
C LEU A 313 -20.07 -8.81 -11.90
N GLN A 314 -19.50 -9.54 -10.93
CA GLN A 314 -20.27 -10.47 -10.09
C GLN A 314 -21.34 -9.76 -9.27
N VAL A 315 -20.97 -8.70 -8.54
CA VAL A 315 -21.89 -7.93 -7.68
C VAL A 315 -23.04 -7.34 -8.49
N ASN A 316 -22.78 -6.83 -9.69
CA ASN A 316 -23.82 -6.25 -10.56
C ASN A 316 -24.48 -7.28 -11.49
N SER A 317 -24.14 -8.57 -11.38
CA SER A 317 -24.69 -9.64 -12.23
C SER A 317 -24.49 -9.39 -13.74
N LEU A 318 -23.31 -8.90 -14.10
CA LEU A 318 -22.88 -8.62 -15.48
C LEU A 318 -21.89 -9.67 -15.96
N ALA A 319 -21.93 -10.00 -17.25
CA ALA A 319 -21.17 -11.11 -17.81
C ALA A 319 -19.80 -10.70 -18.41
N HIS A 320 -19.61 -9.46 -18.84
CA HIS A 320 -18.40 -9.05 -19.57
C HIS A 320 -18.10 -7.54 -19.49
N LEU A 321 -16.85 -7.15 -19.80
CA LEU A 321 -16.38 -5.76 -19.73
C LEU A 321 -17.23 -4.75 -20.53
N PRO A 322 -17.65 -5.03 -21.79
CA PRO A 322 -18.53 -4.10 -22.52
C PRO A 322 -19.90 -3.85 -21.85
N ALA A 323 -20.40 -4.80 -21.05
CA ALA A 323 -21.64 -4.60 -20.29
C ALA A 323 -21.37 -3.68 -19.10
N TYR A 324 -20.25 -3.87 -18.41
CA TYR A 324 -19.85 -3.02 -17.29
C TYR A 324 -19.56 -1.59 -17.69
N GLN A 325 -18.87 -1.39 -18.82
CA GLN A 325 -18.64 -0.05 -19.35
C GLN A 325 -19.97 0.71 -19.56
N ARG A 326 -20.96 0.10 -20.22
CA ARG A 326 -22.29 0.70 -20.41
C ARG A 326 -23.04 0.90 -19.09
N TYR A 327 -22.80 0.03 -18.12
CA TYR A 327 -23.37 0.16 -16.78
C TYR A 327 -22.83 1.41 -16.06
N LEU A 328 -21.51 1.69 -16.17
CA LEU A 328 -20.89 2.90 -15.61
C LEU A 328 -21.45 4.20 -16.21
N ASP A 329 -21.94 4.18 -17.45
CA ASP A 329 -22.58 5.36 -18.07
C ASP A 329 -23.93 5.69 -17.43
N THR A 330 -24.68 4.66 -17.03
CA THR A 330 -26.05 4.79 -16.47
C THR A 330 -26.09 4.83 -14.95
N HIS A 331 -25.01 4.42 -14.27
CA HIS A 331 -24.89 4.36 -12.80
C HIS A 331 -23.63 5.11 -12.33
N PRO A 332 -23.70 6.44 -12.16
CA PRO A 332 -22.55 7.26 -11.76
C PRO A 332 -21.90 6.82 -10.45
N ASP A 333 -22.71 6.40 -9.47
CA ASP A 333 -22.26 5.99 -8.13
C ASP A 333 -21.39 4.72 -8.14
N GLU A 334 -21.54 3.88 -9.18
CA GLU A 334 -20.73 2.66 -9.34
C GLU A 334 -19.24 2.97 -9.47
N THR A 335 -18.87 4.16 -9.95
CA THR A 335 -17.46 4.54 -10.10
C THR A 335 -16.77 4.71 -8.74
N ALA A 336 -17.50 5.20 -7.73
CA ALA A 336 -16.99 5.30 -6.36
C ALA A 336 -16.84 3.91 -5.72
N LEU A 337 -17.77 2.98 -6.01
CA LEU A 337 -17.69 1.60 -5.55
C LEU A 337 -16.53 0.84 -6.21
N LEU A 338 -16.31 1.03 -7.52
CA LEU A 338 -15.16 0.49 -8.23
C LEU A 338 -13.85 1.05 -7.67
N LEU A 339 -13.79 2.36 -7.40
CA LEU A 339 -12.63 2.98 -6.76
C LEU A 339 -12.36 2.33 -5.39
N GLY A 340 -13.37 2.16 -4.55
CA GLY A 340 -13.23 1.50 -3.26
C GLY A 340 -12.71 0.05 -3.36
N ASP A 341 -13.08 -0.68 -4.41
CA ASP A 341 -12.55 -2.03 -4.68
C ASP A 341 -11.10 -2.00 -5.22
N MET A 342 -10.68 -0.91 -5.88
CA MET A 342 -9.31 -0.69 -6.34
C MET A 342 -8.37 -0.26 -5.20
N LEU A 343 -8.86 0.56 -4.26
CA LEU A 343 -8.12 1.10 -3.11
C LEU A 343 -8.13 0.15 -1.91
N ILE A 344 -7.56 -1.04 -2.09
CA ILE A 344 -7.62 -2.12 -1.07
C ILE A 344 -6.90 -1.69 0.22
N GLY A 345 -7.64 -1.13 1.17
CA GLY A 345 -7.14 -0.67 2.46
C GLY A 345 -7.28 -1.69 3.58
N VAL A 346 -7.10 -2.99 3.32
CA VAL A 346 -7.18 -3.99 4.39
C VAL A 346 -5.87 -4.01 5.18
N THR A 347 -5.98 -3.77 6.48
CA THR A 347 -4.85 -3.75 7.40
C THR A 347 -5.30 -4.18 8.78
N ASN A 348 -4.36 -4.56 9.62
CA ASN A 348 -4.58 -4.88 11.02
C ASN A 348 -3.32 -4.57 11.83
N PHE A 349 -3.47 -4.37 13.14
CA PHE A 349 -2.32 -4.14 14.01
C PHE A 349 -1.34 -5.32 13.92
N PHE A 350 -0.04 -5.01 13.85
CA PHE A 350 1.02 -6.03 13.77
C PHE A 350 0.81 -7.06 12.64
N ARG A 351 0.27 -6.64 11.48
CA ARG A 351 0.11 -7.50 10.28
C ARG A 351 1.42 -8.22 9.96
N ASP A 352 1.35 -9.54 9.78
CA ASP A 352 2.51 -10.44 9.75
C ASP A 352 3.34 -10.36 11.03
N ARG A 353 2.80 -10.93 12.11
CA ARG A 353 3.34 -10.88 13.47
C ARG A 353 4.85 -11.13 13.55
N GLU A 354 5.33 -12.19 12.89
CA GLU A 354 6.76 -12.56 12.86
C GLU A 354 7.66 -11.45 12.29
N ALA A 355 7.14 -10.67 11.32
CA ALA A 355 7.88 -9.57 10.72
C ALA A 355 8.01 -8.37 11.66
N PHE A 356 6.94 -8.04 12.41
CA PHE A 356 7.02 -7.04 13.47
C PHE A 356 7.92 -7.46 14.63
N GLU A 357 7.93 -8.74 14.99
CA GLU A 357 8.86 -9.29 15.99
C GLU A 357 10.32 -9.22 15.52
N ALA A 358 10.56 -9.35 14.21
CA ALA A 358 11.88 -9.13 13.63
C ALA A 358 12.31 -7.66 13.71
N ILE A 359 11.42 -6.72 13.36
CA ILE A 359 11.64 -5.26 13.52
C ILE A 359 11.92 -4.91 14.99
N GLU A 360 11.08 -5.39 15.92
CA GLU A 360 11.22 -5.17 17.37
C GLU A 360 12.57 -5.65 17.90
N ARG A 361 13.07 -6.79 17.40
CA ARG A 361 14.34 -7.37 17.86
C ARG A 361 15.58 -6.70 17.22
N THR A 362 15.48 -6.26 15.98
CA THR A 362 16.65 -5.88 15.18
C THR A 362 16.74 -4.40 14.88
N VAL A 363 15.65 -3.82 14.37
CA VAL A 363 15.61 -2.43 13.91
C VAL A 363 15.38 -1.49 15.08
N ILE A 364 14.37 -1.76 15.91
CA ILE A 364 13.98 -0.84 16.99
C ILE A 364 15.15 -0.55 17.94
N PRO A 365 15.90 -1.52 18.47
CA PRO A 365 17.01 -1.23 19.39
C PRO A 365 18.16 -0.47 18.72
N ASP A 366 18.44 -0.72 17.43
CA ASP A 366 19.50 -0.03 16.69
C ASP A 366 19.23 1.46 16.54
N LEU A 367 17.96 1.88 16.41
CA LEU A 367 17.57 3.30 16.37
C LEU A 367 17.90 4.08 17.66
N PHE A 368 18.14 3.37 18.76
CA PHE A 368 18.51 3.93 20.06
C PHE A 368 20.01 3.79 20.36
N ALA A 369 20.80 3.21 19.44
CA ALA A 369 22.24 3.13 19.60
C ALA A 369 22.88 4.54 19.62
N GLU A 370 23.93 4.72 20.43
CA GLU A 370 24.47 6.05 20.75
C GLU A 370 24.98 6.85 19.55
N HIS A 371 25.45 6.15 18.51
CA HIS A 371 25.97 6.74 17.28
C HIS A 371 24.87 7.27 16.33
N LEU A 372 23.59 7.01 16.62
CA LEU A 372 22.41 7.40 15.83
C LEU A 372 21.52 8.43 16.56
N ARG A 373 22.03 9.07 17.62
CA ARG A 373 21.32 10.12 18.37
C ARG A 373 21.22 11.42 17.56
N ASP A 374 20.35 11.43 16.56
CA ASP A 374 19.85 12.66 15.92
C ASP A 374 18.73 13.28 16.79
N GLU A 375 18.35 14.52 16.53
CA GLU A 375 17.41 15.30 17.36
C GLU A 375 15.96 14.79 17.30
N GLN A 376 15.58 14.05 16.25
CA GLN A 376 14.23 13.52 16.06
C GLN A 376 14.25 12.21 15.27
N LEU A 377 13.45 11.24 15.72
CA LEU A 377 13.18 10.00 14.99
C LEU A 377 12.00 10.21 14.02
N ARG A 378 12.20 9.90 12.74
CA ARG A 378 11.23 10.14 11.68
C ARG A 378 10.91 8.86 10.92
N VAL A 379 9.64 8.49 10.90
CA VAL A 379 9.14 7.26 10.27
C VAL A 379 8.13 7.64 9.19
N TRP A 380 8.13 6.96 8.05
CA TRP A 380 7.08 7.12 7.05
C TRP A 380 6.42 5.78 6.74
N VAL A 381 5.09 5.77 6.77
CA VAL A 381 4.24 4.64 6.39
C VAL A 381 3.39 5.06 5.18
N PRO A 382 3.90 4.93 3.94
CA PRO A 382 3.10 5.09 2.74
C PRO A 382 2.13 3.91 2.55
N GLY A 383 0.90 4.19 2.12
CA GLY A 383 -0.19 3.21 2.06
C GLY A 383 -0.66 2.82 3.46
N CYS A 384 -0.82 3.78 4.37
CA CYS A 384 -1.10 3.48 5.77
C CYS A 384 -2.50 2.92 6.04
N SER A 385 -3.41 2.98 5.06
CA SER A 385 -4.83 2.70 5.22
C SER A 385 -5.39 3.38 6.49
N SER A 386 -6.07 2.64 7.37
CA SER A 386 -6.66 3.10 8.62
C SER A 386 -5.66 3.30 9.76
N GLY A 387 -4.35 3.24 9.50
CA GLY A 387 -3.30 3.68 10.42
C GLY A 387 -2.75 2.62 11.39
N GLU A 388 -3.25 1.39 11.35
CA GLU A 388 -2.84 0.30 12.24
C GLU A 388 -1.33 0.04 12.21
N GLU A 389 -0.71 0.05 11.02
CA GLU A 389 0.74 -0.15 10.86
C GLU A 389 1.54 1.00 11.49
N ALA A 390 1.11 2.25 11.26
CA ALA A 390 1.73 3.44 11.84
C ALA A 390 1.69 3.38 13.37
N TYR A 391 0.54 3.01 13.94
CA TYR A 391 0.42 2.86 15.39
C TYR A 391 1.19 1.66 15.93
N SER A 392 1.26 0.53 15.22
CA SER A 392 2.07 -0.62 15.63
C SER A 392 3.56 -0.29 15.73
N LEU A 393 4.11 0.43 14.76
CA LEU A 393 5.51 0.90 14.83
C LEU A 393 5.71 1.86 16.00
N LEU A 394 4.79 2.81 16.18
CA LEU A 394 4.89 3.80 17.25
C LEU A 394 4.78 3.17 18.65
N MET A 395 3.96 2.11 18.81
CA MET A 395 3.90 1.31 20.04
C MET A 395 5.25 0.65 20.37
N LEU A 396 5.92 0.05 19.37
CA LEU A 396 7.24 -0.57 19.58
C LEU A 396 8.30 0.47 19.92
N ILE A 397 8.30 1.61 19.22
CA ILE A 397 9.24 2.71 19.48
C ILE A 397 9.06 3.24 20.92
N HIS A 398 7.83 3.55 21.36
CA HIS A 398 7.60 4.02 22.72
C HIS A 398 7.80 2.95 23.81
N GLN A 399 7.68 1.66 23.46
CA GLN A 399 8.08 0.58 24.35
C GLN A 399 9.58 0.66 24.62
N GLU A 400 10.40 0.78 23.58
CA GLU A 400 11.86 0.88 23.68
C GLU A 400 12.32 2.18 24.37
N MET A 401 11.73 3.33 24.00
CA MET A 401 12.05 4.62 24.64
C MET A 401 11.87 4.61 26.15
N ALA A 402 10.85 3.91 26.66
CA ALA A 402 10.64 3.79 28.10
C ALA A 402 11.69 2.92 28.79
N GLY A 403 12.26 1.93 28.08
CA GLY A 403 13.36 1.11 28.58
C GLY A 403 14.70 1.84 28.59
N THR A 404 14.94 2.68 27.59
CA THR A 404 16.21 3.43 27.40
C THR A 404 16.21 4.84 28.01
N GLN A 405 15.06 5.29 28.54
CA GLN A 405 14.84 6.67 29.02
C GLN A 405 15.09 7.75 27.96
N ASP A 406 14.91 7.39 26.68
CA ASP A 406 15.03 8.32 25.57
C ASP A 406 13.81 9.26 25.52
N THR A 407 14.05 10.54 25.29
CA THR A 407 13.05 11.61 25.25
C THR A 407 12.97 12.31 23.89
N ARG A 408 13.69 11.82 22.88
CA ARG A 408 13.67 12.36 21.53
C ARG A 408 12.24 12.38 20.98
N PRO A 409 11.82 13.46 20.30
CA PRO A 409 10.57 13.48 19.57
C PRO A 409 10.53 12.37 18.51
N VAL A 410 9.38 11.73 18.39
CA VAL A 410 9.09 10.75 17.32
C VAL A 410 7.99 11.33 16.45
N GLN A 411 8.22 11.39 15.14
CA GLN A 411 7.22 11.80 14.16
C GLN A 411 7.02 10.70 13.14
N VAL A 412 5.81 10.15 13.09
CA VAL A 412 5.38 9.25 12.04
C VAL A 412 4.59 10.06 11.00
N PHE A 413 4.95 9.92 9.74
CA PHE A 413 4.15 10.35 8.60
C PHE A 413 3.35 9.13 8.14
N ALA A 414 2.03 9.16 8.24
CA ALA A 414 1.15 8.10 7.77
C ALA A 414 0.37 8.65 6.58
N SER A 415 0.54 8.05 5.40
CA SER A 415 -0.03 8.63 4.19
C SER A 415 -0.71 7.62 3.30
N ASP A 416 -1.86 8.01 2.75
CA ASP A 416 -2.67 7.17 1.87
C ASP A 416 -3.37 8.04 0.80
N ILE A 417 -3.90 7.41 -0.24
CA ILE A 417 -4.78 8.07 -1.21
C ILE A 417 -6.26 7.99 -0.80
N ASP A 418 -6.63 7.04 0.05
CA ASP A 418 -7.97 6.89 0.61
C ASP A 418 -8.20 7.82 1.81
N GLU A 419 -8.98 8.88 1.59
CA GLU A 419 -9.32 9.87 2.62
C GLU A 419 -10.16 9.26 3.76
N HIS A 420 -11.00 8.25 3.47
CA HIS A 420 -11.83 7.61 4.49
C HIS A 420 -10.97 6.78 5.46
N ALA A 421 -9.97 6.07 4.92
CA ALA A 421 -9.02 5.32 5.73
C ALA A 421 -8.19 6.28 6.61
N ILE A 422 -7.70 7.38 6.04
CA ILE A 422 -6.99 8.45 6.79
C ILE A 422 -7.85 9.02 7.91
N ALA A 423 -9.14 9.28 7.67
CA ALA A 423 -10.05 9.79 8.68
C ALA A 423 -10.18 8.83 9.88
N THR A 424 -10.28 7.52 9.59
CA THR A 424 -10.30 6.46 10.62
C THR A 424 -9.02 6.48 11.45
N GLY A 425 -7.86 6.54 10.79
CA GLY A 425 -6.56 6.60 11.47
C GLY A 425 -6.41 7.85 12.36
N ARG A 426 -6.87 9.02 11.89
CA ARG A 426 -6.89 10.28 12.66
C ARG A 426 -7.77 10.20 13.90
N GLU A 427 -8.95 9.60 13.76
CA GLU A 427 -9.86 9.42 14.89
C GLU A 427 -9.27 8.42 15.92
N GLY A 428 -8.59 7.39 15.42
CA GLY A 428 -7.89 6.38 16.21
C GLY A 428 -8.83 5.53 17.06
N LYS A 429 -10.10 5.40 16.65
CA LYS A 429 -11.07 4.47 17.23
C LYS A 429 -11.09 3.19 16.39
N TYR A 430 -11.03 2.05 17.06
CA TYR A 430 -11.00 0.73 16.45
C TYR A 430 -11.97 -0.23 17.16
N PRO A 431 -12.52 -1.23 16.46
CA PRO A 431 -13.43 -2.21 17.05
C PRO A 431 -12.74 -3.10 18.10
N GLU A 432 -13.51 -3.75 18.97
CA GLU A 432 -12.98 -4.66 20.02
C GLU A 432 -12.14 -5.83 19.46
N SER A 433 -12.36 -6.21 18.21
CA SER A 433 -11.60 -7.25 17.51
C SER A 433 -10.09 -6.96 17.40
N VAL A 434 -9.64 -5.69 17.44
CA VAL A 434 -8.20 -5.38 17.37
C VAL A 434 -7.40 -5.91 18.56
N VAL A 435 -8.06 -6.30 19.64
CA VAL A 435 -7.44 -6.91 20.83
C VAL A 435 -6.66 -8.18 20.47
N THR A 436 -7.05 -8.90 19.41
CA THR A 436 -6.38 -10.15 19.03
C THR A 436 -5.10 -9.93 18.26
N ASP A 437 -4.98 -8.75 17.65
CA ASP A 437 -3.85 -8.34 16.83
C ASP A 437 -2.76 -7.65 17.68
N ILE A 438 -3.12 -7.07 18.83
CA ILE A 438 -2.23 -6.29 19.70
C ILE A 438 -1.77 -7.12 20.92
N PRO A 439 -0.46 -7.17 21.23
CA PRO A 439 0.04 -7.80 22.46
C PRO A 439 -0.61 -7.25 23.73
N PRO A 440 -0.97 -8.08 24.72
CA PRO A 440 -1.67 -7.62 25.93
C PRO A 440 -0.93 -6.54 26.73
N ALA A 441 0.41 -6.54 26.69
CA ALA A 441 1.22 -5.50 27.34
C ALA A 441 1.07 -4.14 26.64
N LEU A 442 1.11 -4.13 25.31
CA LEU A 442 0.95 -2.93 24.49
C LEU A 442 -0.48 -2.41 24.52
N LEU A 443 -1.47 -3.30 24.42
CA LEU A 443 -2.89 -2.97 24.52
C LEU A 443 -3.19 -2.19 25.80
N ARG A 444 -2.78 -2.73 26.97
CA ARG A 444 -3.02 -2.09 28.27
C ARG A 444 -2.35 -0.71 28.40
N ARG A 445 -1.22 -0.51 27.72
CA ARG A 445 -0.44 0.73 27.82
C ARG A 445 -0.91 1.81 26.84
N PHE A 446 -1.32 1.42 25.64
CA PHE A 446 -1.51 2.34 24.52
C PHE A 446 -2.94 2.41 23.99
N MET A 447 -3.84 1.55 24.45
CA MET A 447 -5.24 1.51 24.02
C MET A 447 -6.17 1.70 25.22
N ALA A 448 -7.12 2.62 25.11
CA ALA A 448 -8.16 2.85 26.11
C ALA A 448 -9.48 2.25 25.64
N LYS A 449 -10.15 1.46 26.48
CA LYS A 449 -11.48 0.92 26.14
C LYS A 449 -12.51 2.06 26.15
N GLU A 450 -13.27 2.20 25.08
CA GLU A 450 -14.31 3.23 24.89
C GLU A 450 -15.55 2.57 24.26
N GLY A 451 -16.65 2.45 25.02
CA GLY A 451 -17.85 1.77 24.56
C GLY A 451 -17.59 0.30 24.17
N SER A 452 -17.97 -0.06 22.94
CA SER A 452 -17.76 -1.37 22.32
C SER A 452 -16.43 -1.51 21.57
N GLY A 453 -15.50 -0.55 21.73
CA GLY A 453 -14.22 -0.55 21.02
C GLY A 453 -13.06 -0.03 21.85
N TYR A 454 -11.97 0.28 21.16
CA TYR A 454 -10.76 0.84 21.74
C TYR A 454 -10.37 2.12 21.02
N ARG A 455 -9.78 3.05 21.77
CA ARG A 455 -9.13 4.23 21.21
C ARG A 455 -7.64 4.21 21.49
N VAL A 456 -6.86 4.56 20.49
CA VAL A 456 -5.42 4.81 20.62
C VAL A 456 -5.18 6.00 21.55
N SER A 457 -4.22 5.83 22.47
CA SER A 457 -3.82 6.86 23.43
C SER A 457 -3.41 8.16 22.74
N LYS A 458 -3.68 9.28 23.41
CA LYS A 458 -3.35 10.62 22.87
C LYS A 458 -1.85 10.74 22.55
N LEU A 459 -0.98 10.15 23.39
CA LEU A 459 0.47 10.12 23.17
C LEU A 459 0.83 9.62 21.77
N LEU A 460 0.24 8.50 21.34
CA LEU A 460 0.50 7.94 20.02
C LEU A 460 -0.14 8.77 18.92
N ARG A 461 -1.39 9.23 19.11
CA ARG A 461 -2.09 10.03 18.08
C ARG A 461 -1.37 11.35 17.77
N ASP A 462 -0.84 12.02 18.80
CA ASP A 462 -0.09 13.27 18.63
C ASP A 462 1.26 13.05 17.90
N GLY A 463 1.78 11.82 17.88
CA GLY A 463 2.99 11.43 17.17
C GLY A 463 2.80 11.07 15.69
N VAL A 464 1.55 11.03 15.18
CA VAL A 464 1.24 10.65 13.79
C VAL A 464 0.67 11.83 13.01
N LEU A 465 1.32 12.18 11.91
CA LEU A 465 0.81 13.11 10.90
C LEU A 465 0.18 12.31 9.76
N PHE A 466 -1.15 12.33 9.72
CA PHE A 466 -1.93 11.72 8.65
C PHE A 466 -2.09 12.68 7.46
N ALA A 467 -1.67 12.26 6.27
CA ALA A 467 -1.71 13.09 5.06
C ALA A 467 -2.26 12.31 3.85
N GLN A 468 -3.12 12.96 3.05
CA GLN A 468 -3.46 12.44 1.73
C GLN A 468 -2.24 12.61 0.82
N HIS A 469 -1.70 11.52 0.29
CA HIS A 469 -0.46 11.51 -0.49
C HIS A 469 -0.50 10.39 -1.52
N ASN A 470 -0.30 10.75 -2.78
CA ASN A 470 -0.13 9.80 -3.86
C ASN A 470 1.35 9.56 -4.12
N ILE A 471 1.85 8.39 -3.73
CA ILE A 471 3.26 7.99 -3.88
C ILE A 471 3.78 8.07 -5.33
N LEU A 472 2.89 7.98 -6.32
CA LEU A 472 3.26 8.04 -7.74
C LEU A 472 3.46 9.48 -8.25
N ARG A 473 2.96 10.48 -7.53
CA ARG A 473 2.90 11.88 -8.03
C ARG A 473 3.52 12.87 -7.07
N ASP A 474 3.32 12.67 -5.78
CA ASP A 474 3.65 13.63 -4.75
C ASP A 474 5.10 13.43 -4.27
N PRO A 475 5.80 14.52 -3.90
CA PRO A 475 7.17 14.42 -3.42
C PRO A 475 7.26 13.65 -2.09
N PRO A 476 8.35 12.88 -1.86
CA PRO A 476 8.51 12.13 -0.62
C PRO A 476 8.84 13.03 0.57
N PHE A 477 8.54 12.56 1.78
CA PHE A 477 9.19 13.06 2.98
C PHE A 477 10.69 12.74 2.95
N SER A 478 11.55 13.58 3.51
CA SER A 478 13.01 13.40 3.46
C SER A 478 13.61 13.29 4.86
N ARG A 479 14.83 12.74 4.96
CA ARG A 479 15.56 12.51 6.23
C ARG A 479 14.77 11.62 7.18
N LEU A 480 14.37 10.45 6.67
CA LEU A 480 13.64 9.42 7.41
C LEU A 480 14.61 8.37 7.97
N ASP A 481 14.31 7.85 9.15
CA ASP A 481 15.04 6.76 9.79
C ASP A 481 14.44 5.41 9.42
N ILE A 482 13.11 5.35 9.23
CA ILE A 482 12.38 4.16 8.77
C ILE A 482 11.37 4.53 7.68
N ILE A 483 11.29 3.72 6.64
CA ILE A 483 10.13 3.65 5.75
C ILE A 483 9.50 2.26 5.87
N SER A 484 8.21 2.18 6.17
CA SER A 484 7.42 0.95 6.15
C SER A 484 6.41 1.01 5.02
N CYS A 485 6.70 0.31 3.92
CA CYS A 485 5.87 0.29 2.72
C CYS A 485 5.45 -1.15 2.44
N ARG A 486 4.40 -1.60 3.12
CA ARG A 486 3.98 -3.01 3.13
C ARG A 486 2.67 -3.19 2.38
N ASN A 487 2.61 -4.26 1.58
CA ASN A 487 1.42 -4.66 0.84
C ASN A 487 0.89 -3.59 -0.14
N LEU A 488 1.76 -2.68 -0.61
CA LEU A 488 1.41 -1.60 -1.54
C LEU A 488 2.01 -1.83 -2.93
N LEU A 489 3.30 -2.16 -2.99
CA LEU A 489 4.04 -2.38 -4.23
C LEU A 489 3.52 -3.59 -5.01
N ILE A 490 2.89 -4.55 -4.31
CA ILE A 490 2.28 -5.73 -4.95
C ILE A 490 1.28 -5.39 -6.05
N TYR A 491 0.65 -4.22 -6.00
CA TYR A 491 -0.33 -3.77 -6.99
C TYR A 491 0.29 -3.07 -8.20
N LEU A 492 1.55 -2.65 -8.12
CA LEU A 492 2.19 -1.78 -9.11
C LEU A 492 3.11 -2.56 -10.06
N ASP A 493 3.30 -2.05 -11.27
CA ASP A 493 4.23 -2.63 -12.25
C ASP A 493 5.70 -2.53 -11.80
N ARG A 494 6.54 -3.45 -12.28
CA ARG A 494 7.94 -3.57 -11.84
C ARG A 494 8.77 -2.30 -12.03
N GLU A 495 8.56 -1.57 -13.11
CA GLU A 495 9.28 -0.31 -13.36
C GLU A 495 8.90 0.76 -12.32
N VAL A 496 7.61 0.85 -11.99
CA VAL A 496 7.10 1.80 -11.00
C VAL A 496 7.56 1.42 -9.59
N GLN A 497 7.59 0.13 -9.27
CA GLN A 497 8.19 -0.36 -8.01
C GLN A 497 9.65 0.08 -7.88
N LYS A 498 10.43 -0.04 -8.96
CA LYS A 498 11.84 0.38 -8.98
C LYS A 498 11.98 1.88 -8.74
N ASP A 499 11.18 2.71 -9.40
CA ASP A 499 11.19 4.16 -9.21
C ASP A 499 10.83 4.55 -7.76
N ILE A 500 9.83 3.90 -7.17
CA ILE A 500 9.45 4.09 -5.77
C ILE A 500 10.61 3.69 -4.83
N LEU A 501 11.27 2.56 -5.07
CA LEU A 501 12.41 2.12 -4.26
C LEU A 501 13.60 3.10 -4.34
N GLN A 502 13.85 3.69 -5.50
CA GLN A 502 14.85 4.76 -5.65
C GLN A 502 14.46 6.01 -4.87
N MET A 503 13.18 6.40 -4.92
CA MET A 503 12.65 7.50 -4.13
C MET A 503 12.77 7.23 -2.62
N PHE A 504 12.50 6.00 -2.16
CA PHE A 504 12.70 5.60 -0.77
C PHE A 504 14.16 5.69 -0.33
N HIS A 505 15.10 5.23 -1.17
CA HIS A 505 16.53 5.36 -0.88
C HIS A 505 16.93 6.83 -0.72
N PHE A 506 16.41 7.72 -1.58
CA PHE A 506 16.64 9.16 -1.48
C PHE A 506 16.04 9.80 -0.22
N ALA A 507 14.87 9.32 0.20
CA ALA A 507 14.13 9.79 1.35
C ALA A 507 14.76 9.37 2.69
N LEU A 508 15.33 8.16 2.73
CA LEU A 508 16.01 7.60 3.90
C LEU A 508 17.34 8.31 4.18
N ARG A 509 17.67 8.42 5.47
CA ARG A 509 19.02 8.74 5.91
C ARG A 509 19.98 7.60 5.53
N PRO A 510 21.28 7.89 5.35
CA PRO A 510 22.28 6.84 5.23
C PRO A 510 22.19 5.87 6.42
N GLY A 511 22.08 4.57 6.15
CA GLY A 511 21.90 3.55 7.18
C GLY A 511 20.48 3.41 7.74
N GLY A 512 19.50 4.18 7.26
CA GLY A 512 18.08 4.05 7.62
C GLY A 512 17.47 2.75 7.09
N TYR A 513 16.29 2.40 7.60
CA TYR A 513 15.65 1.10 7.37
C TYR A 513 14.46 1.19 6.41
N LEU A 514 14.36 0.19 5.52
CA LEU A 514 13.20 -0.04 4.66
C LEU A 514 12.56 -1.37 5.07
N PHE A 515 11.27 -1.34 5.37
CA PHE A 515 10.46 -2.50 5.74
C PHE A 515 9.37 -2.72 4.69
N LEU A 516 9.36 -3.89 4.04
CA LEU A 516 8.40 -4.25 3.00
C LEU A 516 7.50 -5.41 3.43
N GLY A 517 6.43 -5.66 2.69
CA GLY A 517 5.56 -6.83 2.85
C GLY A 517 6.23 -8.11 2.35
N SER A 518 5.77 -9.27 2.82
CA SER A 518 6.38 -10.58 2.55
C SER A 518 6.54 -10.94 1.07
N SER A 519 5.60 -10.46 0.24
CA SER A 519 5.56 -10.68 -1.22
C SER A 519 6.30 -9.62 -2.03
N GLU A 520 6.94 -8.66 -1.36
CA GLU A 520 7.63 -7.53 -1.97
C GLU A 520 9.14 -7.68 -1.80
N THR A 521 9.91 -7.04 -2.66
CA THR A 521 11.37 -7.13 -2.60
C THR A 521 12.04 -5.90 -3.17
N ALA A 522 13.20 -5.54 -2.60
CA ALA A 522 14.05 -4.47 -3.10
C ALA A 522 15.10 -4.96 -4.13
N ASP A 523 14.97 -6.17 -4.66
CA ASP A 523 15.96 -6.80 -5.56
C ASP A 523 16.25 -5.97 -6.82
N ALA A 524 15.23 -5.27 -7.34
CA ALA A 524 15.36 -4.37 -8.50
C ALA A 524 16.35 -3.20 -8.26
N THR A 525 16.62 -2.88 -6.99
CA THR A 525 17.52 -1.83 -6.52
C THR A 525 18.55 -2.38 -5.51
N SER A 526 19.00 -3.62 -5.69
CA SER A 526 19.91 -4.32 -4.77
C SER A 526 21.22 -3.58 -4.44
N ARG A 527 21.69 -2.67 -5.30
CA ARG A 527 22.86 -1.81 -5.01
C ARG A 527 22.59 -0.70 -3.99
N MET A 528 21.33 -0.31 -3.82
CA MET A 528 20.89 0.77 -2.91
C MET A 528 20.59 0.27 -1.51
N PHE A 529 20.33 -1.03 -1.35
CA PHE A 529 19.89 -1.61 -0.09
C PHE A 529 20.67 -2.87 0.27
N THR A 530 21.15 -2.94 1.51
CA THR A 530 21.69 -4.17 2.10
C THR A 530 20.57 -4.93 2.80
N VAL A 531 20.52 -6.25 2.60
CA VAL A 531 19.51 -7.11 3.26
C VAL A 531 19.87 -7.30 4.72
N VAL A 532 18.95 -6.98 5.63
CA VAL A 532 19.08 -7.20 7.07
C VAL A 532 18.37 -8.48 7.48
N ASP A 533 17.14 -8.66 7.02
CA ASP A 533 16.37 -9.89 7.19
C ASP A 533 15.63 -10.21 5.89
N LYS A 534 16.09 -11.27 5.19
CA LYS A 534 15.50 -11.69 3.92
C LYS A 534 14.10 -12.29 4.08
N LYS A 535 13.85 -13.01 5.19
CA LYS A 535 12.55 -13.67 5.44
C LYS A 535 11.47 -12.63 5.67
N HIS A 536 11.80 -11.60 6.45
CA HIS A 536 10.85 -10.55 6.85
C HIS A 536 10.96 -9.26 6.03
N ARG A 537 11.75 -9.27 4.94
CA ARG A 537 11.90 -8.15 3.99
C ARG A 537 12.32 -6.84 4.64
N ILE A 538 13.33 -6.93 5.50
CA ILE A 538 13.96 -5.78 6.16
C ILE A 538 15.28 -5.48 5.46
N TYR A 539 15.46 -4.20 5.10
CA TYR A 539 16.62 -3.72 4.36
C TYR A 539 17.21 -2.46 5.01
N ARG A 540 18.49 -2.21 4.79
CA ARG A 540 19.21 -1.02 5.23
C ARG A 540 19.68 -0.21 4.02
N ALA A 541 19.42 1.08 4.01
CA ALA A 541 19.85 1.98 2.94
C ALA A 541 21.37 2.13 2.93
N ASN A 542 21.99 1.82 1.80
CA ASN A 542 23.43 1.92 1.63
C ASN A 542 23.86 3.39 1.61
N SER A 543 24.93 3.70 2.32
CA SER A 543 25.64 4.98 2.27
C SER A 543 26.43 5.09 0.96
N THR A 544 25.75 5.31 -0.16
CA THR A 544 26.45 5.72 -1.38
C THR A 544 26.99 7.14 -1.19
N VAL A 545 28.30 7.34 -1.40
CA VAL A 545 28.89 8.68 -1.62
C VAL A 545 27.99 9.38 -2.63
N ARG A 546 27.52 10.60 -2.30
CA ARG A 546 26.55 11.42 -3.04
C ARG A 546 26.93 11.58 -4.53
N ALA A 547 26.76 10.55 -5.34
CA ALA A 547 26.79 10.64 -6.78
C ALA A 547 25.50 11.38 -7.14
N VAL A 548 25.66 12.65 -7.53
CA VAL A 548 24.71 13.56 -8.17
C VAL A 548 23.25 13.15 -7.94
N ARG A 549 22.59 13.83 -6.99
CA ARG A 549 21.13 13.74 -6.77
C ARG A 549 20.42 14.12 -8.06
N ALA A 550 20.21 13.16 -8.95
CA ALA A 550 19.14 13.24 -9.92
C ALA A 550 17.85 13.22 -9.10
N LEU A 551 17.04 14.28 -9.21
CA LEU A 551 15.68 14.23 -8.71
C LEU A 551 15.01 12.99 -9.35
N PRO A 552 14.34 12.12 -8.58
CA PRO A 552 13.58 11.03 -9.16
C PRO A 552 12.62 11.63 -10.19
N ARG A 553 12.60 11.05 -11.39
CA ARG A 553 11.64 11.45 -12.42
C ARG A 553 10.27 10.99 -11.93
N PHE A 554 9.42 11.94 -11.55
CA PHE A 554 8.02 11.65 -11.27
C PHE A 554 7.35 11.19 -12.58
N PRO A 555 6.56 10.11 -12.58
CA PRO A 555 5.71 9.77 -13.69
C PRO A 555 4.60 10.83 -13.78
N LEU A 556 4.88 11.93 -14.50
CA LEU A 556 3.86 12.92 -14.82
C LEU A 556 2.84 12.29 -15.76
N GLY A 557 1.69 11.96 -15.21
CA GLY A 557 0.51 11.56 -15.97
C GLY A 557 0.05 12.68 -16.89
N GLY A 558 -0.03 12.36 -18.18
CA GLY A 558 -1.04 12.94 -19.08
C GLY A 558 -0.73 14.32 -19.67
N ILE A 559 0.30 14.41 -20.51
CA ILE A 559 0.19 15.15 -21.78
C ILE A 559 0.86 14.25 -22.83
N GLU A 560 0.07 13.61 -23.68
CA GLU A 560 0.57 12.99 -24.91
C GLU A 560 1.06 14.12 -25.82
N HIS A 561 2.34 14.47 -25.72
CA HIS A 561 3.03 15.04 -26.87
C HIS A 561 3.18 13.92 -27.89
N ARG A 562 2.25 13.92 -28.86
CA ARG A 562 2.41 13.27 -30.16
C ARG A 562 3.88 13.45 -30.59
N PRO A 563 4.64 12.38 -30.89
CA PRO A 563 6.00 12.57 -31.34
C PRO A 563 5.91 13.26 -32.70
N ALA A 564 6.21 14.55 -32.73
CA ALA A 564 6.71 15.15 -33.96
C ALA A 564 7.97 14.35 -34.31
N GLU A 565 8.11 13.92 -35.56
CA GLU A 565 9.35 13.35 -36.06
C GLU A 565 10.47 14.37 -35.82
N VAL A 566 11.23 14.17 -34.75
CA VAL A 566 12.46 14.90 -34.50
C VAL A 566 13.57 14.06 -35.09
N ALA A 567 14.18 14.59 -36.14
CA ALA A 567 15.43 14.12 -36.73
C ALA A 567 16.45 13.77 -35.61
N PRO A 568 17.35 12.80 -35.81
CA PRO A 568 18.19 12.28 -34.74
C PRO A 568 19.01 13.40 -34.09
N ALA A 569 18.61 13.79 -32.88
CA ALA A 569 19.38 14.71 -32.06
C ALA A 569 20.63 13.96 -31.57
N ALA A 570 21.79 14.45 -31.99
CA ALA A 570 23.09 13.95 -31.56
C ALA A 570 23.17 13.95 -30.02
N LYS A 571 23.71 12.89 -29.44
CA LYS A 571 24.09 12.84 -28.02
C LYS A 571 25.07 13.97 -27.73
N VAL A 572 24.61 15.05 -27.12
CA VAL A 572 25.51 16.04 -26.52
C VAL A 572 25.94 15.47 -25.17
N VAL A 573 27.10 14.83 -25.15
CA VAL A 573 27.86 14.61 -23.91
C VAL A 573 28.40 15.98 -23.53
N LEU A 574 27.87 16.62 -22.50
CA LEU A 574 28.45 17.87 -22.02
C LEU A 574 29.89 17.60 -21.58
N GLY A 575 30.83 18.28 -22.24
CA GLY A 575 32.24 18.23 -21.88
C GLY A 575 32.47 18.94 -20.55
N ILE A 576 33.54 18.57 -19.85
CA ILE A 576 33.97 19.22 -18.60
C ILE A 576 34.07 20.75 -18.76
N GLY A 577 34.33 21.25 -19.97
CA GLY A 577 34.33 22.68 -20.30
C GLY A 577 32.97 23.37 -20.17
N GLU A 578 31.87 22.71 -20.54
CA GLU A 578 30.52 23.28 -20.44
C GLU A 578 30.01 23.26 -18.99
N LEU A 579 30.41 22.25 -18.21
CA LEU A 579 30.18 22.21 -16.77
C LEU A 579 30.98 23.31 -16.05
N HIS A 580 32.23 23.56 -16.47
CA HIS A 580 33.04 24.67 -15.97
C HIS A 580 32.42 26.03 -16.32
N GLN A 581 31.85 26.18 -17.52
CA GLN A 581 31.16 27.39 -17.95
C GLN A 581 29.87 27.63 -17.15
N GLN A 582 29.07 26.59 -16.87
CA GLN A 582 27.92 26.69 -15.98
C GLN A 582 28.32 27.09 -14.54
N LEU A 583 29.42 26.53 -14.01
CA LEU A 583 29.92 26.92 -12.70
C LEU A 583 30.42 28.37 -12.67
N LEU A 584 31.01 28.87 -13.76
CA LEU A 584 31.31 30.29 -13.86
C LEU A 584 30.04 31.15 -13.86
N GLU A 585 28.95 30.72 -14.48
CA GLU A 585 27.67 31.44 -14.43
C GLU A 585 27.03 31.41 -13.03
N ASP A 586 27.13 30.29 -12.31
CA ASP A 586 26.53 30.12 -10.98
C ASP A 586 27.30 30.85 -9.86
N TYR A 587 28.59 31.14 -10.04
CA TYR A 587 29.45 31.73 -9.00
C TYR A 587 30.10 33.07 -9.38
N ALA A 588 30.09 33.49 -10.65
CA ALA A 588 30.58 34.81 -11.03
C ALA A 588 29.58 35.93 -10.68
N PRO A 589 30.08 37.16 -10.44
CA PRO A 589 29.21 38.32 -10.30
C PRO A 589 28.38 38.55 -11.58
N PRO A 590 27.16 39.12 -11.45
CA PRO A 590 26.31 39.46 -12.59
C PRO A 590 27.10 40.17 -13.69
N SER A 591 27.00 39.66 -14.91
CA SER A 591 27.78 40.18 -16.03
C SER A 591 27.04 40.12 -17.37
N LEU A 592 27.38 41.06 -18.24
CA LEU A 592 26.85 41.18 -19.59
C LEU A 592 28.01 41.21 -20.57
N ILE A 593 27.86 40.50 -21.68
CA ILE A 593 28.73 40.64 -22.86
C ILE A 593 27.96 41.45 -23.88
N VAL A 594 28.57 42.56 -24.29
CA VAL A 594 27.97 43.49 -25.25
C VAL A 594 28.91 43.73 -26.42
N ARG A 595 28.34 43.92 -27.60
CA ARG A 595 29.07 44.48 -28.74
C ARG A 595 29.40 45.96 -28.51
N PRO A 596 30.37 46.53 -29.25
CA PRO A 596 30.72 47.95 -29.17
C PRO A 596 29.55 48.92 -29.44
N ASP A 597 28.57 48.49 -30.24
CA ASP A 597 27.34 49.24 -30.53
C ASP A 597 26.28 49.17 -29.40
N GLY A 598 26.56 48.39 -28.36
CA GLY A 598 25.70 48.24 -27.17
C GLY A 598 24.66 47.14 -27.28
N GLU A 599 24.71 46.26 -28.29
CA GLU A 599 23.87 45.07 -28.37
C GLU A 599 24.32 44.00 -27.35
N ILE A 600 23.38 43.46 -26.58
CA ILE A 600 23.64 42.39 -25.61
C ILE A 600 23.74 41.05 -26.33
N LEU A 601 24.90 40.42 -26.26
CA LEU A 601 25.16 39.10 -26.83
C LEU A 601 24.92 37.97 -25.83
N HIS A 602 25.26 38.22 -24.56
CA HIS A 602 25.10 37.24 -23.49
C HIS A 602 24.81 37.94 -22.17
N SER A 603 23.91 37.34 -21.38
CA SER A 603 23.59 37.80 -20.04
C SER A 603 23.74 36.64 -19.06
N SER A 604 24.49 36.87 -17.99
CA SER A 604 24.61 35.92 -16.88
C SER A 604 24.25 36.64 -15.57
N ARG A 605 23.08 36.29 -15.02
CA ARG A 605 22.57 36.74 -13.71
C ARG A 605 22.38 38.25 -13.58
N ALA A 606 22.28 38.95 -14.70
CA ALA A 606 22.13 40.40 -14.77
C ALA A 606 20.67 40.84 -15.01
N GLU A 607 19.71 39.90 -14.95
CA GLU A 607 18.30 40.13 -15.29
C GLU A 607 17.67 41.18 -14.36
N HIS A 608 18.09 41.23 -13.09
CA HIS A 608 17.64 42.20 -12.11
C HIS A 608 18.08 43.64 -12.40
N PHE A 609 19.04 43.84 -13.31
CA PHE A 609 19.52 45.14 -13.75
C PHE A 609 18.95 45.55 -15.13
N LEU A 610 18.15 44.67 -15.74
CA LEU A 610 17.51 44.86 -17.03
C LEU A 610 15.98 44.87 -16.88
N ARG A 611 15.33 45.81 -17.55
CA ARG A 611 13.88 45.94 -17.62
C ARG A 611 13.44 46.01 -19.07
N PHE A 612 12.82 44.94 -19.54
CA PHE A 612 12.21 44.88 -20.86
C PHE A 612 10.82 45.51 -20.80
N ALA A 613 10.64 46.64 -21.50
CA ALA A 613 9.34 47.31 -21.59
C ALA A 613 8.41 46.57 -22.57
N ALA A 614 7.10 46.65 -22.36
CA ALA A 614 6.12 46.14 -23.32
C ALA A 614 6.19 46.95 -24.63
N GLY A 615 6.46 46.28 -25.75
CA GLY A 615 6.70 46.91 -27.06
C GLY A 615 7.54 46.00 -27.97
N VAL A 616 8.11 46.57 -29.04
CA VAL A 616 9.00 45.82 -29.95
C VAL A 616 10.23 45.35 -29.18
N PRO A 617 10.52 44.04 -29.12
CA PRO A 617 11.67 43.51 -28.40
C PRO A 617 12.97 44.12 -28.92
N THR A 618 13.84 44.58 -28.01
CA THR A 618 15.16 45.11 -28.34
C THR A 618 16.21 44.51 -27.41
N GLN A 619 17.40 44.25 -27.97
CA GLN A 619 18.56 43.74 -27.23
C GLN A 619 19.59 44.84 -26.95
N LEU A 620 19.25 46.12 -27.19
CA LEU A 620 20.15 47.25 -26.93
C LEU A 620 20.21 47.57 -25.44
N LEU A 621 21.40 47.49 -24.84
CA LEU A 621 21.61 47.71 -23.41
C LEU A 621 21.12 49.08 -22.92
N SER A 622 21.23 50.13 -23.76
CA SER A 622 20.75 51.47 -23.43
C SER A 622 19.23 51.56 -23.26
N ALA A 623 18.48 50.70 -23.95
CA ALA A 623 17.03 50.65 -23.91
C ALA A 623 16.52 49.78 -22.75
N VAL A 624 17.23 48.68 -22.46
CA VAL A 624 16.79 47.69 -21.48
C VAL A 624 17.41 47.86 -20.09
N ALA A 625 18.52 48.59 -19.92
CA ALA A 625 19.08 48.83 -18.58
C ALA A 625 18.16 49.72 -17.74
N LEU A 626 18.17 49.50 -16.41
CA LEU A 626 17.47 50.36 -15.46
C LEU A 626 17.89 51.84 -15.63
N PRO A 627 16.96 52.81 -15.54
CA PRO A 627 17.23 54.23 -15.83
C PRO A 627 18.43 54.80 -15.06
N GLU A 628 18.60 54.38 -13.81
CA GLU A 628 19.66 54.80 -12.88
C GLU A 628 21.06 54.36 -13.35
N LEU A 629 21.16 53.25 -14.08
CA LEU A 629 22.43 52.67 -14.53
C LEU A 629 22.86 53.20 -15.90
N ARG A 630 21.95 53.78 -16.69
CA ARG A 630 22.21 54.23 -18.07
C ARG A 630 23.34 55.28 -18.18
N PRO A 631 23.44 56.30 -17.31
CA PRO A 631 24.50 57.31 -17.42
C PRO A 631 25.90 56.70 -17.21
N VAL A 632 26.01 55.81 -16.22
CA VAL A 632 27.25 55.10 -15.90
C VAL A 632 27.61 54.13 -17.04
N LEU A 633 26.66 53.33 -17.52
CA LEU A 633 26.87 52.39 -18.62
C LEU A 633 27.29 53.07 -19.93
N ARG A 634 26.71 54.23 -20.25
CA ARG A 634 27.09 55.00 -21.46
C ARG A 634 28.53 55.54 -21.35
N THR A 635 28.91 56.00 -20.16
CA THR A 635 30.29 56.46 -19.90
C THR A 635 31.26 55.29 -19.97
N THR A 636 30.91 54.13 -19.39
CA THR A 636 31.75 52.94 -19.39
C THR A 636 31.90 52.34 -20.79
N LEU A 637 30.84 52.30 -21.60
CA LEU A 637 30.91 51.87 -23.01
C LEU A 637 31.75 52.82 -23.87
N PHE A 638 31.63 54.13 -23.65
CA PHE A 638 32.44 55.13 -24.34
C PHE A 638 33.93 55.07 -23.96
N GLN A 639 34.26 54.72 -22.71
CA GLN A 639 35.65 54.48 -22.29
C GLN A 639 36.19 53.11 -22.75
N ALA A 640 35.29 52.18 -23.08
CA ALA A 640 35.63 50.84 -23.56
C ALA A 640 35.94 50.82 -25.06
N THR A 641 35.25 51.66 -25.83
CA THR A 641 35.46 51.89 -27.27
C THR A 641 36.64 52.83 -27.49
#